data_AF-A0A1X2GR29-F1
#
_entry.id   AF-A0A1X2GR29-F1
#
_cell.length_a   1.000
_cell.length_b   1.000
_cell.length_c   1.000
_cell.angle_alpha   90.00
_cell.angle_beta   90.00
_cell.angle_gamma   90.00
#
_symmetry.space_group_name_H-M   'P 1'
#
loop_
_entity.id
_entity.type
_entity.pdbx_description
1 polymer ?
#
loop_
_entity_poly.entity_id
_entity_poly.type
_entity_poly.pdbx_seq_one_letter_code
_entity_poly.pdbx_strand_id
1 'polypeptide(L)'
;MEREQPQRRPYIGSKHHLQALYITLINVPEPVYTNLTGNFQEFQANNGLTQEQAILVLSWAEKHRSTLRLCQDCGSPHHLTRRSRDCPFHDRQQGPITATTARDPDTAADIRRMVQQGAQQFQVAAANPNPPEVCPTCHLTGHSSSANRACPFHPTSKAEFMKRRMPGHEQYTRIKSFEAFVRKPFVDQLRQAVSVKSQYLKNVMTRLQLFMSDYAANHASDLTPFLLHQNGLYLVSQLIRGRRDEFVTKSAQDPRVPASLLRHWDNDYHVTLAPYDTYDQPGHTAELTMACKEQATANKNHISKNFEGRVKAFIKFRFAVDGELPNSSAMGAIKAYAYDNFALRQPDPSQPIPEEIPHHHRRLMNDVIIELREMKPSEEDITTQTLHADPAKYLPLLRSILDVYDYHRSLPETDDDPVTLPSFTLLPMPSNRPRFITITAENLPSLVNRPHHQISRQTPRRVPPVDDVNNEWHYGRMFSGVLRTDGVQMHVVFARLPTGPKPPLLYAQDFANTTYPMHQYALSGTDPGRRAVVTTSFGSGSEPHPIRRVSAKEYKTITKETVRQKHLNDRKNNVLLPLPGGTMATMATIESETPTTTTGDVVEFRQAVSHKLRHLTSTMAFYGSHSSKARFEAKKGQQRGAAACVNIMLTGSAKYCKAKRMKAKTRKNRRRRRKLSQEKRAIKQQIVRSDYVAVDTQIADVDNQIAVQEAAMDAIVSGIMDLDLSQNQAIQSALNTQVTAHELMVNTLEQHRLLLKNQKEQLQQKFLELNHSPKNPMKKRYHGSRPQQQGPSLVAFGAAMIGRDGARIRGHAVGRTDTVRNHLLERQSRALALLLHTDEYLTSQASLQCLWRPIVTRCQQQQPTRHLWPEALHCLLHVLGPRCLCSQQHVLGCALNAGGWGPACSPRTTSSWWSTSSTSDSPPHLPPTAKFLGYG
;
A
#
# COMPACT_ATOMS: atom_id res chain seq x y z
N MET A 1 -57.87 -44.90 -6.82
CA MET A 1 -57.95 -44.08 -5.60
C MET A 1 -56.89 -43.01 -5.68
N GLU A 2 -57.31 -41.76 -5.54
CA GLU A 2 -56.48 -40.58 -5.79
C GLU A 2 -55.39 -40.42 -4.72
N ARG A 3 -54.21 -39.95 -5.13
CA ARG A 3 -53.25 -39.40 -4.18
C ARG A 3 -53.65 -37.97 -3.90
N GLU A 4 -54.07 -37.71 -2.67
CA GLU A 4 -54.34 -36.37 -2.16
C GLU A 4 -53.19 -35.42 -2.52
N GLN A 5 -53.51 -34.31 -3.19
CA GLN A 5 -52.55 -33.23 -3.34
C GLN A 5 -52.38 -32.54 -1.98
N PRO A 6 -51.15 -32.35 -1.48
CA PRO A 6 -50.94 -31.66 -0.22
C PRO A 6 -51.43 -30.21 -0.36
N GLN A 7 -52.34 -29.80 0.53
CA GLN A 7 -52.90 -28.46 0.58
C GLN A 7 -51.79 -27.40 0.50
N ARG A 8 -51.84 -26.56 -0.54
CA ARG A 8 -50.91 -25.43 -0.67
C ARG A 8 -51.18 -24.46 0.48
N ARG A 9 -50.20 -24.31 1.39
CA ARG A 9 -50.17 -23.17 2.32
C ARG A 9 -50.24 -21.86 1.51
N PRO A 10 -51.00 -20.84 1.94
CA PRO A 10 -51.12 -19.60 1.21
C PRO A 10 -49.75 -18.95 0.99
N TYR A 11 -49.48 -18.53 -0.25
CA TYR A 11 -48.23 -17.90 -0.63
C TYR A 11 -48.20 -16.48 -0.06
N ILE A 12 -47.46 -16.26 1.03
CA ILE A 12 -47.30 -14.93 1.63
C ILE A 12 -46.47 -14.08 0.66
N GLY A 13 -47.09 -13.05 0.08
CA GLY A 13 -46.44 -12.15 -0.87
C GLY A 13 -45.16 -11.55 -0.27
N SER A 14 -44.01 -11.81 -0.91
CA SER A 14 -42.74 -11.28 -0.43
C SER A 14 -42.71 -9.74 -0.49
N LYS A 15 -41.93 -9.10 0.38
CA LYS A 15 -41.76 -7.63 0.36
C LYS A 15 -41.40 -7.07 -1.02
N HIS A 16 -40.63 -7.83 -1.82
CA HIS A 16 -40.29 -7.46 -3.19
C HIS A 16 -41.47 -7.56 -4.17
N HIS A 17 -42.37 -8.53 -3.98
CA HIS A 17 -43.61 -8.68 -4.76
C HIS A 17 -44.58 -7.53 -4.49
N LEU A 18 -44.82 -7.21 -3.22
CA LEU A 18 -45.64 -6.07 -2.81
C LEU A 18 -45.08 -4.74 -3.33
N GLN A 19 -43.76 -4.56 -3.28
CA GLN A 19 -43.10 -3.35 -3.79
C GLN A 19 -43.15 -3.26 -5.32
N ALA A 20 -43.06 -4.38 -6.04
CA ALA A 20 -43.23 -4.40 -7.50
C ALA A 20 -44.67 -4.04 -7.90
N LEU A 21 -45.67 -4.62 -7.23
CA LEU A 21 -47.09 -4.29 -7.45
C LEU A 21 -47.40 -2.83 -7.16
N TYR A 22 -46.92 -2.29 -6.04
CA TYR A 22 -47.01 -0.86 -5.73
C TYR A 22 -46.39 0.02 -6.83
N ILE A 23 -45.18 -0.31 -7.31
CA ILE A 23 -44.51 0.45 -8.38
C ILE A 23 -45.30 0.38 -9.69
N THR A 24 -45.87 -0.77 -10.06
CA THR A 24 -46.74 -0.89 -11.23
C THR A 24 -47.99 0.00 -11.06
N LEU A 25 -48.66 -0.10 -9.92
CA LEU A 25 -49.90 0.61 -9.63
C LEU A 25 -49.75 2.14 -9.60
N ILE A 26 -48.60 2.70 -9.22
CA ILE A 26 -48.38 4.16 -9.29
C ILE A 26 -47.97 4.69 -10.67
N ASN A 27 -47.60 3.80 -11.61
CA ASN A 27 -47.11 4.20 -12.95
C ASN A 27 -48.11 3.91 -14.10
N VAL A 28 -49.19 3.13 -13.86
CA VAL A 28 -50.26 2.94 -14.85
C VAL A 28 -51.17 4.17 -14.99
N PRO A 29 -51.76 4.45 -16.17
CA PRO A 29 -52.77 5.51 -16.34
C PRO A 29 -54.02 5.28 -15.48
N GLU A 30 -54.73 6.35 -15.12
CA GLU A 30 -55.87 6.28 -14.19
C GLU A 30 -56.97 5.30 -14.62
N PRO A 31 -57.44 5.24 -15.89
CA PRO A 31 -58.46 4.26 -16.30
C PRO A 31 -58.01 2.80 -16.14
N VAL A 32 -56.70 2.54 -16.27
CA VAL A 32 -56.11 1.22 -16.08
C VAL A 32 -55.96 0.91 -14.59
N TYR A 33 -55.61 1.91 -13.77
CA TYR A 33 -55.60 1.78 -12.31
C TYR A 33 -56.99 1.39 -11.80
N THR A 34 -58.04 2.14 -12.13
CA THR A 34 -59.42 1.87 -11.67
C THR A 34 -59.93 0.50 -12.10
N ASN A 35 -59.59 0.03 -13.30
CA ASN A 35 -59.97 -1.32 -13.76
C ASN A 35 -59.21 -2.43 -12.98
N LEU A 36 -57.91 -2.23 -12.71
CA LEU A 36 -57.11 -3.19 -11.94
C LEU A 36 -57.47 -3.25 -10.45
N THR A 37 -57.99 -2.17 -9.86
CA THR A 37 -58.23 -2.05 -8.41
C THR A 37 -59.71 -2.02 -8.01
N GLY A 38 -60.62 -1.82 -8.97
CA GLY A 38 -62.06 -1.62 -8.72
C GLY A 38 -62.77 -2.82 -8.10
N ASN A 39 -62.25 -4.04 -8.27
CA ASN A 39 -62.72 -5.23 -7.56
C ASN A 39 -61.62 -5.73 -6.59
N PHE A 40 -61.78 -5.40 -5.30
CA PHE A 40 -60.80 -5.72 -4.27
C PHE A 40 -60.52 -7.24 -4.13
N GLN A 41 -61.57 -8.08 -4.18
CA GLN A 41 -61.42 -9.53 -4.01
C GLN A 41 -60.67 -10.17 -5.19
N GLU A 42 -60.96 -9.69 -6.41
CA GLU A 42 -60.31 -10.15 -7.64
C GLU A 42 -58.85 -9.65 -7.73
N PHE A 43 -58.58 -8.40 -7.35
CA PHE A 43 -57.21 -7.88 -7.21
C PHE A 43 -56.40 -8.69 -6.20
N GLN A 44 -57.00 -9.05 -5.05
CA GLN A 44 -56.34 -9.87 -4.04
C GLN A 44 -56.03 -11.28 -4.56
N ALA A 45 -57.00 -11.93 -5.21
CA ALA A 45 -56.87 -13.29 -5.74
C ALA A 45 -55.83 -13.37 -6.87
N ASN A 46 -55.93 -12.50 -7.87
CA ASN A 46 -55.05 -12.49 -9.04
C ASN A 46 -53.57 -12.24 -8.70
N ASN A 47 -53.30 -11.52 -7.60
CA ASN A 47 -51.95 -11.16 -7.18
C ASN A 47 -51.40 -12.04 -6.03
N GLY A 48 -52.19 -12.99 -5.53
CA GLY A 48 -51.80 -13.92 -4.47
C GLY A 48 -51.52 -13.23 -3.13
N LEU A 49 -52.35 -12.24 -2.75
CA LEU A 49 -52.15 -11.41 -1.56
C LEU A 49 -53.04 -11.85 -0.39
N THR A 50 -52.59 -11.61 0.84
CA THR A 50 -53.52 -11.58 1.99
C THR A 50 -54.36 -10.31 1.97
N GLN A 51 -55.52 -10.32 2.65
CA GLN A 51 -56.42 -9.16 2.70
C GLN A 51 -55.70 -7.91 3.23
N GLU A 52 -54.94 -8.07 4.30
CA GLU A 52 -54.09 -7.01 4.89
C GLU A 52 -53.05 -6.49 3.88
N GLN A 53 -52.39 -7.37 3.12
CA GLN A 53 -51.40 -6.98 2.11
C GLN A 53 -52.03 -6.24 0.92
N ALA A 54 -53.22 -6.65 0.48
CA ALA A 54 -53.96 -5.97 -0.58
C ALA A 54 -54.39 -4.57 -0.14
N ILE A 55 -54.99 -4.43 1.06
CA ILE A 55 -55.33 -3.13 1.66
C ILE A 55 -54.10 -2.22 1.75
N LEU A 56 -52.97 -2.76 2.22
CA LEU A 56 -51.75 -1.99 2.46
C LEU A 56 -51.06 -1.55 1.16
N VAL A 57 -51.06 -2.36 0.09
CA VAL A 57 -50.54 -1.96 -1.23
C VAL A 57 -51.45 -0.94 -1.92
N LEU A 58 -52.78 -1.14 -1.88
CA LEU A 58 -53.75 -0.24 -2.50
C LEU A 58 -53.77 1.12 -1.81
N SER A 59 -53.88 1.16 -0.47
CA SER A 59 -53.87 2.42 0.29
C SER A 59 -52.55 3.18 0.15
N TRP A 60 -51.40 2.50 0.00
CA TRP A 60 -50.15 3.17 -0.34
C TRP A 60 -50.16 3.75 -1.75
N ALA A 61 -50.63 2.99 -2.75
CA ALA A 61 -50.71 3.44 -4.14
C ALA A 61 -51.64 4.66 -4.26
N GLU A 62 -52.83 4.59 -3.66
CA GLU A 62 -53.83 5.65 -3.63
C GLU A 62 -53.31 6.91 -2.92
N LYS A 63 -52.71 6.77 -1.72
CA LYS A 63 -52.07 7.88 -0.99
C LYS A 63 -50.89 8.51 -1.74
N HIS A 64 -50.21 7.76 -2.60
CA HIS A 64 -49.16 8.31 -3.46
C HIS A 64 -49.77 9.05 -4.65
N ARG A 65 -50.72 8.43 -5.36
CA ARG A 65 -51.43 9.03 -6.51
C ARG A 65 -52.15 10.33 -6.12
N SER A 66 -52.76 10.39 -4.93
CA SER A 66 -53.41 11.60 -4.40
C SER A 66 -52.45 12.77 -4.13
N THR A 67 -51.13 12.57 -4.19
CA THR A 67 -50.11 13.64 -4.05
C THR A 67 -49.47 14.05 -5.38
N LEU A 68 -49.80 13.39 -6.50
CA LEU A 68 -49.25 13.69 -7.82
C LEU A 68 -50.13 14.73 -8.54
N ARG A 69 -49.53 15.88 -8.89
CA ARG A 69 -50.17 16.84 -9.80
C ARG A 69 -49.98 16.38 -11.24
N LEU A 70 -51.04 15.86 -11.85
CA LEU A 70 -51.06 15.38 -13.23
C LEU A 70 -50.98 16.55 -14.23
N CYS A 71 -50.41 16.32 -15.41
CA CYS A 71 -50.56 17.23 -16.55
C CYS A 71 -52.04 17.31 -16.95
N GLN A 72 -52.63 18.51 -16.92
CA GLN A 72 -54.04 18.73 -17.27
C GLN A 72 -54.38 18.30 -18.71
N ASP A 73 -53.42 18.39 -19.63
CA ASP A 73 -53.64 18.09 -21.05
C ASP A 73 -53.56 16.58 -21.39
N CYS A 74 -52.74 15.79 -20.69
CA CYS A 74 -52.48 14.39 -21.04
C CYS A 74 -52.57 13.37 -19.89
N GLY A 75 -52.88 13.81 -18.67
CA GLY A 75 -53.02 12.95 -17.49
C GLY A 75 -51.72 12.30 -16.99
N SER A 76 -50.55 12.62 -17.56
CA SER A 76 -49.27 12.03 -17.13
C SER A 76 -48.82 12.60 -15.78
N PRO A 77 -48.33 11.76 -14.84
CA PRO A 77 -47.72 12.23 -13.59
C PRO A 77 -46.25 12.67 -13.75
N HIS A 78 -45.64 12.50 -14.93
CA HIS A 78 -44.21 12.76 -15.13
C HIS A 78 -43.87 14.21 -15.53
N HIS A 79 -44.86 15.03 -15.84
CA HIS A 79 -44.71 16.45 -16.15
C HIS A 79 -46.00 17.22 -15.84
N LEU A 80 -45.91 18.56 -15.74
CA LEU A 80 -47.01 19.40 -15.26
C LEU A 80 -47.82 20.12 -16.36
N THR A 81 -47.25 20.34 -17.55
CA THR A 81 -47.90 21.14 -18.62
C THR A 81 -47.54 20.65 -20.03
N ARG A 82 -48.41 20.92 -21.02
CA ARG A 82 -48.17 20.69 -22.48
C ARG A 82 -46.87 21.30 -23.04
N ARG A 83 -46.25 22.24 -22.34
CA ARG A 83 -44.92 22.80 -22.71
C ARG A 83 -43.76 21.83 -22.45
N SER A 84 -43.98 20.74 -21.71
CA SER A 84 -43.00 19.66 -21.57
C SER A 84 -42.83 18.91 -22.89
N ARG A 85 -41.58 18.65 -23.30
CA ARG A 85 -41.26 17.81 -24.48
C ARG A 85 -41.68 16.35 -24.33
N ASP A 86 -41.93 15.92 -23.10
CA ASP A 86 -42.43 14.58 -22.79
C ASP A 86 -43.97 14.52 -22.75
N CYS A 87 -44.66 15.63 -23.08
CA CYS A 87 -46.11 15.65 -23.32
C CYS A 87 -46.41 15.17 -24.75
N PRO A 88 -47.35 14.22 -24.94
CA PRO A 88 -47.79 13.79 -26.28
C PRO A 88 -48.31 14.94 -27.17
N PHE A 89 -48.78 16.03 -26.56
CA PHE A 89 -49.36 17.19 -27.24
C PHE A 89 -48.39 18.38 -27.37
N HIS A 90 -47.08 18.16 -27.24
CA HIS A 90 -46.08 19.23 -27.23
C HIS A 90 -45.86 19.91 -28.60
N ASP A 91 -46.21 21.19 -28.71
CA ASP A 91 -45.90 22.02 -29.88
C ASP A 91 -44.51 22.67 -29.81
N ARG A 92 -43.73 22.49 -30.89
CA ARG A 92 -42.40 23.12 -31.05
C ARG A 92 -42.53 24.50 -31.71
N GLN A 93 -42.53 25.57 -30.91
CA GLN A 93 -42.09 26.87 -31.43
C GLN A 93 -40.55 26.91 -31.51
N GLN A 94 -40.03 27.35 -32.65
CA GLN A 94 -38.59 27.43 -32.92
C GLN A 94 -38.03 28.75 -32.37
N GLY A 95 -36.99 28.68 -31.54
CA GLY A 95 -36.15 29.82 -31.15
C GLY A 95 -34.81 29.81 -31.89
N PRO A 96 -34.17 30.98 -32.11
CA PRO A 96 -33.01 31.11 -33.00
C PRO A 96 -31.76 30.40 -32.47
N ILE A 97 -30.89 30.01 -33.41
CA ILE A 97 -29.63 29.31 -33.13
C ILE A 97 -28.47 30.31 -33.14
N THR A 98 -27.85 30.55 -31.99
CA THR A 98 -26.53 31.22 -31.92
C THR A 98 -25.40 30.20 -31.97
N ALA A 99 -24.48 30.39 -32.91
CA ALA A 99 -23.23 29.63 -33.04
C ALA A 99 -22.04 30.51 -32.62
N THR A 100 -21.16 30.00 -31.76
CA THR A 100 -20.14 30.79 -31.05
C THR A 100 -18.72 30.67 -31.62
N THR A 101 -18.54 30.06 -32.79
CA THR A 101 -17.22 29.81 -33.39
C THR A 101 -17.23 30.02 -34.90
N ALA A 102 -17.07 31.28 -35.34
CA ALA A 102 -16.67 31.58 -36.71
C ALA A 102 -15.15 31.43 -36.87
N ARG A 103 -14.69 30.99 -38.06
CA ARG A 103 -13.26 30.97 -38.43
C ARG A 103 -12.81 32.24 -39.14
N ASP A 104 -13.76 33.05 -39.57
CA ASP A 104 -13.56 34.34 -40.22
C ASP A 104 -13.05 35.39 -39.21
N PRO A 105 -11.95 36.13 -39.49
CA PRO A 105 -11.37 37.10 -38.56
C PRO A 105 -12.33 38.21 -38.14
N ASP A 106 -13.12 38.74 -39.08
CA ASP A 106 -14.00 39.89 -38.84
C ASP A 106 -15.23 39.44 -38.04
N THR A 107 -15.86 38.32 -38.42
CA THR A 107 -16.92 37.69 -37.62
C THR A 107 -16.42 37.33 -36.21
N ALA A 108 -15.15 36.92 -36.05
CA ALA A 108 -14.56 36.65 -34.74
C ALA A 108 -14.18 37.92 -33.96
N ALA A 109 -13.94 39.05 -34.62
CA ALA A 109 -13.81 40.37 -34.00
C ALA A 109 -15.18 40.87 -33.52
N ASP A 110 -16.23 40.71 -34.33
CA ASP A 110 -17.60 41.06 -33.97
C ASP A 110 -18.17 40.20 -32.84
N ILE A 111 -17.90 38.89 -32.82
CA ILE A 111 -18.22 38.04 -31.66
C ILE A 111 -17.51 38.56 -30.40
N ARG A 112 -16.24 38.98 -30.49
CA ARG A 112 -15.52 39.56 -29.34
C ARG A 112 -16.11 40.91 -28.91
N ARG A 113 -16.49 41.76 -29.85
CA ARG A 113 -17.15 43.06 -29.60
C ARG A 113 -18.53 42.87 -28.95
N MET A 114 -19.34 41.92 -29.44
CA MET A 114 -20.62 41.55 -28.83
C MET A 114 -20.45 40.92 -27.44
N VAL A 115 -19.40 40.11 -27.20
CA VAL A 115 -19.11 39.57 -25.86
C VAL A 115 -18.64 40.67 -24.90
N GLN A 116 -17.86 41.65 -25.35
CA GLN A 116 -17.49 42.83 -24.55
C GLN A 116 -18.70 43.72 -24.24
N GLN A 117 -19.55 44.00 -25.23
CA GLN A 117 -20.81 44.73 -25.03
C GLN A 117 -21.74 43.99 -24.07
N GLY A 118 -21.87 42.66 -24.20
CA GLY A 118 -22.61 41.83 -23.27
C GLY A 118 -22.02 41.87 -21.85
N ALA A 119 -20.70 41.83 -21.70
CA ALA A 119 -20.04 41.96 -20.40
C ALA A 119 -20.25 43.35 -19.76
N GLN A 120 -20.20 44.42 -20.56
CA GLN A 120 -20.52 45.78 -20.11
C GLN A 120 -22.00 45.91 -19.72
N GLN A 121 -22.93 45.36 -20.51
CA GLN A 121 -24.35 45.29 -20.17
C GLN A 121 -24.58 44.50 -18.88
N PHE A 122 -23.86 43.41 -18.64
CA PHE A 122 -23.90 42.68 -17.37
C PHE A 122 -23.31 43.47 -16.19
N GLN A 123 -22.27 44.30 -16.40
CA GLN A 123 -21.75 45.20 -15.36
C GLN A 123 -22.73 46.33 -15.03
N VAL A 124 -23.36 46.94 -16.04
CA VAL A 124 -24.41 47.96 -15.85
C VAL A 124 -25.65 47.35 -15.19
N ALA A 125 -26.06 46.14 -15.58
CA ALA A 125 -27.15 45.42 -14.93
C ALA A 125 -26.82 44.96 -13.49
N ALA A 126 -25.55 44.71 -13.18
CA ALA A 126 -25.09 44.42 -11.81
C ALA A 126 -25.01 45.67 -10.93
N ALA A 127 -24.91 46.87 -11.54
CA ALA A 127 -24.98 48.16 -10.86
C ALA A 127 -26.42 48.70 -10.72
N ASN A 128 -27.43 47.97 -11.21
CA ASN A 128 -28.83 48.38 -11.11
C ASN A 128 -29.33 48.23 -9.65
N PRO A 129 -29.76 49.31 -8.97
CA PRO A 129 -30.21 49.23 -7.57
C PRO A 129 -31.52 48.46 -7.38
N ASN A 130 -32.31 48.27 -8.46
CA ASN A 130 -33.54 47.47 -8.45
C ASN A 130 -33.36 46.22 -9.33
N PRO A 131 -32.77 45.12 -8.81
CA PRO A 131 -32.71 43.86 -9.53
C PRO A 131 -34.13 43.30 -9.75
N PRO A 132 -34.40 42.57 -10.85
CA PRO A 132 -35.73 42.01 -11.09
C PRO A 132 -36.12 41.05 -9.95
N GLU A 133 -37.28 41.31 -9.33
CA GLU A 133 -37.78 40.56 -8.16
C GLU A 133 -38.00 39.06 -8.46
N VAL A 134 -38.20 38.73 -9.74
CA VAL A 134 -38.53 37.40 -10.26
C VAL A 134 -37.38 36.83 -11.07
N CYS A 135 -36.96 35.61 -10.75
CA CYS A 135 -35.92 34.90 -11.49
C CYS A 135 -36.39 34.52 -12.91
N PRO A 136 -35.69 34.90 -13.99
CA PRO A 136 -36.10 34.54 -15.36
C PRO A 136 -35.92 33.05 -15.69
N THR A 137 -35.24 32.26 -14.84
CA THR A 137 -35.03 30.81 -15.05
C THR A 137 -36.05 29.93 -14.33
N CYS A 138 -36.55 30.35 -13.15
CA CYS A 138 -37.51 29.56 -12.37
C CYS A 138 -38.86 30.25 -12.12
N HIS A 139 -38.98 31.53 -12.48
CA HIS A 139 -40.16 32.38 -12.30
C HIS A 139 -40.64 32.53 -10.83
N LEU A 140 -39.76 32.28 -9.86
CA LEU A 140 -40.01 32.53 -8.44
C LEU A 140 -39.45 33.89 -8.01
N THR A 141 -40.10 34.50 -7.01
CA THR A 141 -39.66 35.74 -6.37
C THR A 141 -38.50 35.53 -5.39
N GLY A 142 -37.88 36.62 -4.96
CA GLY A 142 -36.83 36.62 -3.92
C GLY A 142 -35.42 36.28 -4.41
N HIS A 143 -35.22 36.12 -5.73
CA HIS A 143 -33.90 36.07 -6.35
C HIS A 143 -33.96 36.37 -7.86
N SER A 144 -32.93 37.03 -8.38
CA SER A 144 -32.92 37.56 -9.76
C SER A 144 -32.32 36.64 -10.83
N SER A 145 -31.69 35.51 -10.48
CA SER A 145 -31.03 34.62 -11.46
C SER A 145 -30.82 33.19 -10.97
N SER A 146 -30.65 32.25 -11.90
CA SER A 146 -30.26 30.87 -11.59
C SER A 146 -28.84 30.71 -11.02
N ALA A 147 -28.02 31.77 -11.07
CA ALA A 147 -26.76 31.80 -10.32
C ALA A 147 -26.98 31.93 -8.80
N ASN A 148 -28.14 32.41 -8.35
CA ASN A 148 -28.48 32.45 -6.93
C ASN A 148 -28.84 31.04 -6.41
N ARG A 149 -28.32 30.67 -5.23
CA ARG A 149 -28.57 29.36 -4.58
C ARG A 149 -30.03 29.11 -4.21
N ALA A 150 -30.84 30.17 -4.09
CA ALA A 150 -32.29 30.07 -3.89
C ALA A 150 -33.03 29.52 -5.11
N CYS A 151 -32.41 29.52 -6.29
CA CYS A 151 -33.03 29.00 -7.51
C CYS A 151 -33.11 27.47 -7.50
N PRO A 152 -34.28 26.85 -7.75
CA PRO A 152 -34.42 25.41 -7.94
C PRO A 152 -33.53 24.86 -9.07
N PHE A 153 -33.23 25.68 -10.08
CA PHE A 153 -32.37 25.35 -11.22
C PHE A 153 -30.91 25.81 -11.03
N HIS A 154 -30.50 26.15 -9.80
CA HIS A 154 -29.11 26.49 -9.53
C HIS A 154 -28.17 25.34 -9.92
N PRO A 155 -27.16 25.57 -10.78
CA PRO A 155 -26.24 24.52 -11.22
C PRO A 155 -25.30 24.11 -10.06
N THR A 156 -25.79 23.23 -9.20
CA THR A 156 -25.01 22.73 -8.05
C THR A 156 -23.72 22.08 -8.54
N SER A 157 -22.59 22.55 -8.01
CA SER A 157 -21.29 21.92 -8.31
C SER A 157 -21.34 20.43 -7.92
N LYS A 158 -20.53 19.59 -8.58
CA LYS A 158 -20.42 18.17 -8.23
C LYS A 158 -20.12 17.94 -6.73
N ALA A 159 -19.28 18.79 -6.14
CA ALA A 159 -18.98 18.71 -4.70
C ALA A 159 -20.22 19.04 -3.84
N GLU A 160 -20.99 20.05 -4.23
CA GLU A 160 -22.22 20.45 -3.55
C GLU A 160 -23.35 19.45 -3.72
N PHE A 161 -23.58 18.93 -4.94
CA PHE A 161 -24.51 17.84 -5.21
C PHE A 161 -24.20 16.63 -4.31
N MET A 162 -22.93 16.23 -4.26
CA MET A 162 -22.50 15.11 -3.43
C MET A 162 -22.60 15.43 -1.92
N LYS A 163 -22.37 16.67 -1.49
CA LYS A 163 -22.55 17.10 -0.08
C LYS A 163 -24.03 17.13 0.32
N ARG A 164 -24.91 17.62 -0.55
CA ARG A 164 -26.38 17.66 -0.34
C ARG A 164 -26.98 16.24 -0.33
N ARG A 165 -26.49 15.33 -1.18
CA ARG A 165 -27.08 13.99 -1.37
C ARG A 165 -26.42 12.88 -0.55
N MET A 166 -25.15 13.04 -0.19
CA MET A 166 -24.41 12.15 0.72
C MET A 166 -23.48 13.00 1.62
N PRO A 167 -24.00 13.61 2.70
CA PRO A 167 -23.18 14.35 3.64
C PRO A 167 -22.10 13.45 4.26
N GLY A 168 -20.88 13.99 4.41
CA GLY A 168 -19.75 13.27 4.99
C GLY A 168 -19.21 12.07 4.16
N HIS A 169 -19.59 11.93 2.89
CA HIS A 169 -19.27 10.74 2.10
C HIS A 169 -17.76 10.43 1.98
N GLU A 170 -17.43 9.14 2.06
CA GLU A 170 -16.11 8.62 1.74
C GLU A 170 -16.05 8.17 0.28
N GLN A 171 -14.90 8.35 -0.37
CA GLN A 171 -14.66 7.81 -1.72
C GLN A 171 -13.86 6.51 -1.66
N TYR A 172 -14.23 5.53 -2.49
CA TYR A 172 -13.51 4.27 -2.64
C TYR A 172 -13.43 3.82 -4.11
N THR A 173 -12.33 3.18 -4.50
CA THR A 173 -12.08 2.79 -5.89
C THR A 173 -12.20 1.28 -6.10
N ARG A 174 -13.12 0.85 -6.95
CA ARG A 174 -13.15 -0.52 -7.50
C ARG A 174 -12.23 -0.60 -8.71
N ILE A 175 -11.55 -1.73 -8.88
CA ILE A 175 -10.62 -1.96 -9.99
C ILE A 175 -10.95 -3.29 -10.67
N LYS A 176 -11.13 -3.29 -12.00
CA LYS A 176 -11.09 -4.50 -12.85
C LYS A 176 -10.13 -4.28 -14.03
N SER A 177 -10.00 -5.28 -14.90
CA SER A 177 -9.32 -5.12 -16.20
C SER A 177 -10.09 -4.15 -17.08
N PHE A 178 -9.36 -3.41 -17.92
CA PHE A 178 -9.94 -2.54 -18.94
C PHE A 178 -10.89 -3.31 -19.89
N GLU A 179 -10.44 -4.47 -20.35
CA GLU A 179 -11.19 -5.42 -21.20
C GLU A 179 -12.52 -5.91 -20.59
N ALA A 180 -12.69 -5.85 -19.27
CA ALA A 180 -13.94 -6.26 -18.62
C ALA A 180 -15.00 -5.15 -18.59
N PHE A 181 -14.65 -3.92 -19.00
CA PHE A 181 -15.55 -2.77 -19.07
C PHE A 181 -15.86 -2.32 -20.51
N VAL A 182 -14.98 -2.64 -21.47
CA VAL A 182 -15.12 -2.21 -22.87
C VAL A 182 -15.67 -3.35 -23.72
N ARG A 183 -16.70 -3.07 -24.54
CA ARG A 183 -17.25 -4.05 -25.50
C ARG A 183 -16.18 -4.46 -26.52
N LYS A 184 -16.03 -5.76 -26.78
CA LYS A 184 -14.97 -6.34 -27.63
C LYS A 184 -14.61 -5.53 -28.89
N PRO A 185 -15.56 -5.05 -29.73
CA PRO A 185 -15.22 -4.32 -30.97
C PRO A 185 -14.44 -3.02 -30.76
N PHE A 186 -14.53 -2.39 -29.58
CA PHE A 186 -13.89 -1.11 -29.27
C PHE A 186 -12.67 -1.25 -28.35
N VAL A 187 -12.34 -2.48 -27.90
CA VAL A 187 -11.27 -2.71 -26.92
C VAL A 187 -9.94 -2.22 -27.43
N ASP A 188 -9.55 -2.59 -28.65
CA ASP A 188 -8.21 -2.31 -29.16
C ASP A 188 -8.04 -0.84 -29.55
N GLN A 189 -9.03 -0.24 -30.22
CA GLN A 189 -9.07 1.20 -30.54
C GLN A 189 -8.96 2.05 -29.27
N LEU A 190 -9.81 1.80 -28.27
CA LEU A 190 -9.78 2.56 -27.01
C LEU A 190 -8.50 2.29 -26.22
N ARG A 191 -7.95 1.07 -26.24
CA ARG A 191 -6.67 0.76 -25.58
C ARG A 191 -5.53 1.54 -26.23
N GLN A 192 -5.50 1.65 -27.55
CA GLN A 192 -4.48 2.41 -28.29
C GLN A 192 -4.58 3.91 -27.97
N ALA A 193 -5.77 4.51 -28.09
CA ALA A 193 -6.00 5.93 -27.77
C ALA A 193 -5.61 6.26 -26.31
N VAL A 194 -5.97 5.39 -25.36
CA VAL A 194 -5.57 5.50 -23.96
C VAL A 194 -4.06 5.32 -23.78
N SER A 195 -3.41 4.42 -24.51
CA SER A 195 -1.96 4.21 -24.41
C SER A 195 -1.17 5.44 -24.88
N VAL A 196 -1.54 6.02 -26.02
CA VAL A 196 -0.90 7.23 -26.58
C VAL A 196 -1.02 8.40 -25.59
N LYS A 197 -2.24 8.74 -25.18
CA LYS A 197 -2.48 9.80 -24.19
C LYS A 197 -1.78 9.54 -22.85
N SER A 198 -1.76 8.30 -22.35
CA SER A 198 -1.05 7.93 -21.12
C SER A 198 0.46 8.13 -21.25
N GLN A 199 1.04 7.79 -22.41
CA GLN A 199 2.47 7.97 -22.69
C GLN A 199 2.84 9.44 -22.81
N TYR A 200 2.03 10.24 -23.51
CA TYR A 200 2.16 11.70 -23.57
C TYR A 200 2.16 12.33 -22.16
N LEU A 201 1.13 12.05 -21.35
CA LEU A 201 1.05 12.53 -19.96
C LEU A 201 2.22 12.05 -19.11
N LYS A 202 2.68 10.80 -19.30
CA LYS A 202 3.84 10.27 -18.57
C LYS A 202 5.11 11.06 -18.92
N ASN A 203 5.33 11.40 -20.18
CA ASN A 203 6.48 12.18 -20.63
C ASN A 203 6.45 13.62 -20.09
N VAL A 204 5.42 14.38 -20.44
CA VAL A 204 5.26 15.79 -20.02
C VAL A 204 5.29 15.94 -18.51
N MET A 205 4.54 15.12 -17.76
CA MET A 205 4.51 15.23 -16.30
C MET A 205 5.80 14.76 -15.64
N THR A 206 6.57 13.86 -16.26
CA THR A 206 7.89 13.47 -15.72
C THR A 206 8.90 14.60 -15.90
N ARG A 207 8.99 15.19 -17.10
CA ARG A 207 9.87 16.34 -17.36
C ARG A 207 9.50 17.54 -16.49
N LEU A 208 8.21 17.85 -16.36
CA LEU A 208 7.71 18.88 -15.45
C LEU A 208 8.09 18.62 -13.99
N GLN A 209 8.00 17.36 -13.52
CA GLN A 209 8.40 17.00 -12.15
C GLN A 209 9.92 17.12 -11.94
N LEU A 210 10.74 16.77 -12.94
CA LEU A 210 12.19 16.93 -12.87
C LEU A 210 12.58 18.42 -12.86
N PHE A 211 12.06 19.22 -13.80
CA PHE A 211 12.27 20.67 -13.85
C PHE A 211 11.85 21.35 -12.55
N MET A 212 10.64 21.10 -12.05
CA MET A 212 10.18 21.72 -10.80
C MET A 212 11.03 21.30 -9.60
N SER A 213 11.56 20.08 -9.57
CA SER A 213 12.40 19.60 -8.46
C SER A 213 13.81 20.19 -8.52
N ASP A 214 14.37 20.33 -9.73
CA ASP A 214 15.65 21.00 -9.97
C ASP A 214 15.54 22.50 -9.64
N TYR A 215 14.53 23.20 -10.14
CA TYR A 215 14.23 24.58 -9.76
C TYR A 215 14.04 24.74 -8.25
N ALA A 216 13.32 23.83 -7.58
CA ALA A 216 13.15 23.88 -6.12
C ALA A 216 14.44 23.56 -5.33
N ALA A 217 15.44 22.90 -5.94
CA ALA A 217 16.75 22.70 -5.33
C ALA A 217 17.63 23.96 -5.45
N ASN A 218 17.55 24.67 -6.58
CA ASN A 218 18.34 25.89 -6.86
C ASN A 218 17.71 27.16 -6.24
N HIS A 219 16.39 27.25 -6.23
CA HIS A 219 15.60 28.45 -5.92
C HIS A 219 14.48 28.15 -4.91
N ALA A 220 14.81 27.43 -3.83
CA ALA A 220 13.83 27.02 -2.80
C ALA A 220 13.02 28.19 -2.22
N SER A 221 13.66 29.35 -2.04
CA SER A 221 13.06 30.58 -1.48
C SER A 221 12.17 31.34 -2.47
N ASP A 222 12.42 31.23 -3.78
CA ASP A 222 11.63 31.91 -4.81
C ASP A 222 10.35 31.13 -5.17
N LEU A 223 10.22 29.89 -4.73
CA LEU A 223 9.13 29.02 -5.15
C LEU A 223 7.79 29.50 -4.57
N THR A 224 6.97 30.15 -5.39
CA THR A 224 5.65 30.61 -4.94
C THR A 224 4.64 29.46 -4.80
N PRO A 225 3.65 29.55 -3.88
CA PRO A 225 2.57 28.58 -3.80
C PRO A 225 1.81 28.43 -5.13
N PHE A 226 1.73 29.46 -5.97
CA PHE A 226 1.10 29.38 -7.29
C PHE A 226 1.72 28.30 -8.19
N LEU A 227 3.05 28.17 -8.20
CA LEU A 227 3.77 27.16 -8.98
C LEU A 227 3.52 25.73 -8.50
N LEU A 228 3.09 25.54 -7.25
CA LEU A 228 2.67 24.24 -6.72
C LEU A 228 1.19 23.92 -6.99
N HIS A 229 0.40 24.87 -7.51
CA HIS A 229 -1.02 24.69 -7.81
C HIS A 229 -1.26 24.28 -9.28
N GLN A 230 -2.48 23.81 -9.56
CA GLN A 230 -2.90 23.31 -10.89
C GLN A 230 -2.58 24.31 -12.02
N ASN A 231 -2.86 25.60 -11.83
CA ASN A 231 -2.70 26.62 -12.86
C ASN A 231 -1.23 26.96 -13.11
N GLY A 232 -0.41 27.13 -12.05
CA GLY A 232 1.02 27.34 -12.19
C GLY A 232 1.71 26.14 -12.84
N LEU A 233 1.41 24.91 -12.41
CA LEU A 233 1.94 23.70 -13.05
C LEU A 233 1.53 23.59 -14.54
N TYR A 234 0.33 24.02 -14.90
CA TYR A 234 -0.11 24.05 -16.30
C TYR A 234 0.58 25.16 -17.11
N LEU A 235 0.86 26.32 -16.50
CA LEU A 235 1.67 27.38 -17.10
C LEU A 235 3.10 26.89 -17.35
N VAL A 236 3.79 26.34 -16.34
CA VAL A 236 5.14 25.78 -16.48
C VAL A 236 5.19 24.64 -17.51
N SER A 237 4.11 23.86 -17.66
CA SER A 237 4.04 22.83 -18.70
C SER A 237 4.16 23.36 -20.13
N GLN A 238 3.95 24.67 -20.38
CA GLN A 238 4.19 25.27 -21.70
C GLN A 238 5.68 25.23 -22.08
N LEU A 239 6.58 25.50 -21.14
CA LEU A 239 8.04 25.40 -21.35
C LEU A 239 8.45 23.98 -21.76
N ILE A 240 8.00 22.98 -21.00
CA ILE A 240 8.22 21.54 -21.26
C ILE A 240 7.67 21.10 -22.64
N ARG A 241 6.66 21.78 -23.16
CA ARG A 241 6.04 21.52 -24.48
C ARG A 241 6.67 22.32 -25.62
N GLY A 242 7.76 23.07 -25.37
CA GLY A 242 8.39 23.93 -26.38
C GLY A 242 7.62 25.22 -26.69
N ARG A 243 6.57 25.54 -25.92
CA ARG A 243 5.74 26.73 -26.09
C ARG A 243 6.26 27.88 -25.23
N ARG A 244 7.53 28.23 -25.40
CA ARG A 244 8.22 29.27 -24.61
C ARG A 244 7.51 30.62 -24.73
N ASP A 245 7.11 31.01 -25.93
CA ASP A 245 6.48 32.32 -26.14
C ASP A 245 5.09 32.38 -25.48
N GLU A 246 4.30 31.30 -25.55
CA GLU A 246 3.05 31.21 -24.78
C GLU A 246 3.27 31.30 -23.27
N PHE A 247 4.38 30.76 -22.75
CA PHE A 247 4.74 30.93 -21.34
C PHE A 247 5.00 32.41 -21.06
N VAL A 248 5.90 33.05 -21.82
CA VAL A 248 6.31 34.45 -21.64
C VAL A 248 5.10 35.40 -21.69
N THR A 249 4.23 35.28 -22.70
CA THR A 249 3.02 36.12 -22.81
C THR A 249 2.08 35.94 -21.61
N LYS A 250 1.94 34.72 -21.09
CA LYS A 250 1.04 34.43 -19.96
C LYS A 250 1.65 34.73 -18.60
N SER A 251 2.98 34.63 -18.45
CA SER A 251 3.69 34.95 -17.20
C SER A 251 3.92 36.45 -17.03
N ALA A 252 4.11 37.21 -18.11
CA ALA A 252 4.33 38.65 -18.07
C ALA A 252 3.19 39.44 -17.40
N GLN A 253 2.00 38.85 -17.30
CA GLN A 253 0.81 39.45 -16.67
C GLN A 253 0.48 38.87 -15.28
N ASP A 254 1.26 37.90 -14.78
CA ASP A 254 0.98 37.22 -13.49
C ASP A 254 2.13 37.44 -12.48
N PRO A 255 2.01 38.37 -11.52
CA PRO A 255 3.08 38.69 -10.57
C PRO A 255 3.40 37.55 -9.59
N ARG A 256 2.65 36.44 -9.62
CA ARG A 256 2.92 35.24 -8.81
C ARG A 256 3.95 34.31 -9.44
N VAL A 257 4.47 34.64 -10.63
CA VAL A 257 5.52 33.90 -11.34
C VAL A 257 6.87 34.59 -11.12
N PRO A 258 7.84 33.95 -10.43
CA PRO A 258 9.17 34.52 -10.22
C PRO A 258 9.92 34.74 -11.54
N ALA A 259 10.68 35.84 -11.62
CA ALA A 259 11.56 36.10 -12.75
C ALA A 259 12.71 35.08 -12.86
N SER A 260 13.15 34.50 -11.73
CA SER A 260 14.16 33.44 -11.68
C SER A 260 13.72 32.16 -12.39
N LEU A 261 12.42 31.86 -12.45
CA LEU A 261 11.90 30.64 -13.08
C LEU A 261 12.20 30.57 -14.59
N LEU A 262 12.05 31.68 -15.33
CA LEU A 262 12.37 31.72 -16.75
C LEU A 262 13.88 31.74 -16.99
N ARG A 263 14.64 32.45 -16.14
CA ARG A 263 16.11 32.45 -16.19
C ARG A 263 16.69 31.05 -15.96
N HIS A 264 16.19 30.32 -14.96
CA HIS A 264 16.57 28.93 -14.69
C HIS A 264 16.17 27.98 -15.82
N TRP A 265 15.05 28.24 -16.50
CA TRP A 265 14.72 27.47 -17.71
C TRP A 265 15.71 27.74 -18.84
N ASP A 266 15.93 29.02 -19.20
CA ASP A 266 16.72 29.40 -20.38
C ASP A 266 18.22 29.13 -20.19
N ASN A 267 18.79 29.44 -19.02
CA ASN A 267 20.25 29.41 -18.79
C ASN A 267 20.72 28.06 -18.23
N ASP A 268 20.00 27.50 -17.26
CA ASP A 268 20.41 26.30 -16.55
C ASP A 268 19.82 25.03 -17.16
N TYR A 269 18.50 24.91 -17.19
CA TYR A 269 17.84 23.62 -17.45
C TYR A 269 17.76 23.25 -18.94
N HIS A 270 17.26 24.14 -19.79
CA HIS A 270 17.05 23.84 -21.20
C HIS A 270 18.37 23.60 -21.93
N VAL A 271 19.34 24.49 -21.72
CA VAL A 271 20.67 24.43 -22.35
C VAL A 271 21.45 23.20 -21.89
N THR A 272 21.50 22.89 -20.58
CA THR A 272 22.40 21.83 -20.08
C THR A 272 21.77 20.44 -19.98
N LEU A 273 20.44 20.33 -19.83
CA LEU A 273 19.77 19.05 -19.49
C LEU A 273 18.75 18.55 -20.51
N ALA A 274 18.11 19.44 -21.27
CA ALA A 274 16.97 19.08 -22.12
C ALA A 274 16.96 19.73 -23.53
N PRO A 275 18.10 19.87 -24.24
CA PRO A 275 18.20 20.77 -25.39
C PRO A 275 17.34 20.40 -26.63
N TYR A 276 16.80 19.18 -26.75
CA TYR A 276 16.11 18.70 -27.97
C TYR A 276 14.87 17.80 -27.73
N ASP A 277 14.07 18.05 -26.69
CA ASP A 277 12.92 17.20 -26.32
C ASP A 277 11.60 17.97 -26.13
N THR A 278 11.21 18.78 -27.12
CA THR A 278 9.92 19.48 -27.10
C THR A 278 8.77 18.51 -27.44
N TYR A 279 7.95 18.18 -26.44
CA TYR A 279 6.84 17.24 -26.58
C TYR A 279 5.49 17.97 -26.64
N ASP A 280 5.16 18.53 -27.81
CA ASP A 280 3.79 18.98 -28.08
C ASP A 280 3.02 17.99 -28.95
N GLN A 281 1.84 17.60 -28.46
CA GLN A 281 0.83 16.90 -29.25
C GLN A 281 -0.49 17.65 -29.06
N PRO A 282 -1.07 18.23 -30.13
CA PRO A 282 -2.31 18.99 -30.02
C PRO A 282 -3.48 18.07 -29.58
N GLY A 283 -4.38 18.61 -28.76
CA GLY A 283 -5.63 17.93 -28.36
C GLY A 283 -5.58 17.11 -27.06
N HIS A 284 -4.60 17.31 -26.18
CA HIS A 284 -4.48 16.62 -24.87
C HIS A 284 -4.51 17.56 -23.65
N THR A 285 -4.99 18.80 -23.83
CA THR A 285 -4.97 19.87 -22.82
C THR A 285 -5.84 19.57 -21.60
N ALA A 286 -7.02 18.96 -21.78
CA ALA A 286 -7.94 18.61 -20.70
C ALA A 286 -7.35 17.53 -19.78
N GLU A 287 -6.76 16.49 -20.36
CA GLU A 287 -6.05 15.45 -19.60
C GLU A 287 -4.82 16.00 -18.88
N LEU A 288 -4.05 16.89 -19.51
CA LEU A 288 -2.88 17.53 -18.90
C LEU A 288 -3.30 18.41 -17.72
N THR A 289 -4.34 19.22 -17.87
CA THR A 289 -4.91 20.04 -16.79
C THR A 289 -5.31 19.19 -15.58
N MET A 290 -5.92 18.03 -15.83
CA MET A 290 -6.26 17.07 -14.76
C MET A 290 -5.02 16.44 -14.13
N ALA A 291 -3.97 16.13 -14.90
CA ALA A 291 -2.71 15.62 -14.36
C ALA A 291 -1.97 16.67 -13.50
N CYS A 292 -1.99 17.96 -13.90
CA CYS A 292 -1.49 19.07 -13.09
C CYS A 292 -2.27 19.20 -11.77
N LYS A 293 -3.59 18.98 -11.75
CA LYS A 293 -4.40 18.96 -10.52
C LYS A 293 -4.02 17.83 -9.56
N GLU A 294 -3.78 16.63 -10.09
CA GLU A 294 -3.27 15.51 -9.28
C GLU A 294 -1.87 15.78 -8.75
N GLN A 295 -1.01 16.41 -9.55
CA GLN A 295 0.35 16.76 -9.15
C GLN A 295 0.37 17.86 -8.08
N ALA A 296 -0.47 18.89 -8.19
CA ALA A 296 -0.62 19.91 -7.14
C ALA A 296 -1.04 19.26 -5.80
N THR A 297 -1.99 18.32 -5.87
CA THR A 297 -2.41 17.52 -4.71
C THR A 297 -1.26 16.68 -4.17
N ALA A 298 -0.41 16.10 -5.04
CA ALA A 298 0.77 15.34 -4.64
C ALA A 298 1.84 16.22 -3.96
N ASN A 299 2.16 17.38 -4.53
CA ASN A 299 3.12 18.34 -3.98
C ASN A 299 2.70 18.79 -2.57
N LYS A 300 1.45 19.26 -2.42
CA LYS A 300 0.87 19.66 -1.13
C LYS A 300 0.95 18.53 -0.10
N ASN A 301 0.55 17.31 -0.45
CA ASN A 301 0.63 16.16 0.46
C ASN A 301 2.08 15.76 0.80
N HIS A 302 3.01 15.81 -0.16
CA HIS A 302 4.41 15.41 0.00
C HIS A 302 5.16 16.30 0.99
N ILE A 303 4.81 17.59 1.04
CA ILE A 303 5.35 18.54 2.02
C ILE A 303 4.58 18.35 3.34
N SER A 304 3.32 18.80 3.40
CA SER A 304 2.55 18.89 4.65
C SER A 304 2.44 17.61 5.48
N LYS A 305 2.26 16.43 4.87
CA LYS A 305 2.09 15.16 5.62
C LYS A 305 3.40 14.55 6.10
N ASN A 306 4.52 14.93 5.49
CA ASN A 306 5.83 14.41 5.86
C ASN A 306 6.64 15.43 6.67
N PHE A 307 6.20 16.69 6.75
CA PHE A 307 6.93 17.79 7.38
C PHE A 307 7.35 17.46 8.82
N GLU A 308 6.38 17.19 9.70
CA GLU A 308 6.63 16.77 11.08
C GLU A 308 7.57 15.55 11.16
N GLY A 309 7.34 14.54 10.30
CA GLY A 309 8.17 13.34 10.24
C GLY A 309 9.62 13.60 9.83
N ARG A 310 9.88 14.60 8.98
CA ARG A 310 11.23 15.04 8.58
C ARG A 310 11.92 15.81 9.69
N VAL A 311 11.23 16.75 10.34
CA VAL A 311 11.77 17.48 11.50
C VAL A 311 12.06 16.53 12.67
N LYS A 312 11.14 15.60 12.99
CA LYS A 312 11.35 14.55 14.00
C LYS A 312 12.39 13.49 13.58
N ALA A 313 12.80 13.44 12.31
CA ALA A 313 13.97 12.67 11.87
C ALA A 313 15.27 13.46 12.08
N PHE A 314 15.27 14.76 11.77
CA PHE A 314 16.39 15.68 12.01
C PHE A 314 16.76 15.76 13.50
N ILE A 315 15.78 15.91 14.39
CA ILE A 315 15.99 15.88 15.85
C ILE A 315 16.69 14.56 16.26
N LYS A 316 16.29 13.41 15.70
CA LYS A 316 16.94 12.12 16.01
C LYS A 316 18.38 12.06 15.49
N PHE A 317 18.64 12.74 14.37
CA PHE A 317 19.91 12.73 13.68
C PHE A 317 20.95 13.53 14.47
N ARG A 318 20.63 14.75 14.92
CA ARG A 318 21.53 15.57 15.76
C ARG A 318 21.96 14.81 17.02
N PHE A 319 20.99 14.24 17.76
CA PHE A 319 21.25 13.33 18.89
C PHE A 319 22.08 12.07 18.57
N ALA A 320 22.14 11.63 17.30
CA ALA A 320 22.98 10.51 16.90
C ALA A 320 24.40 10.94 16.51
N VAL A 321 24.55 12.11 15.88
CA VAL A 321 25.85 12.73 15.56
C VAL A 321 26.61 13.10 16.82
N ASP A 322 25.92 13.69 17.80
CA ASP A 322 26.55 14.19 19.02
C ASP A 322 26.75 13.07 20.08
N GLY A 323 26.65 11.80 19.69
CA GLY A 323 26.89 10.62 20.54
C GLY A 323 25.81 10.33 21.61
N GLU A 324 24.86 11.24 21.83
CA GLU A 324 23.87 11.18 22.91
C GLU A 324 22.57 10.41 22.57
N LEU A 325 22.59 9.36 21.75
CA LEU A 325 21.33 8.78 21.25
C LEU A 325 20.44 8.16 22.37
N PRO A 326 19.27 8.75 22.70
CA PRO A 326 18.48 8.30 23.84
C PRO A 326 17.76 6.97 23.58
N ASN A 327 17.30 6.32 24.65
CA ASN A 327 16.42 5.15 24.53
C ASN A 327 15.11 5.53 23.79
N SER A 328 14.41 4.52 23.25
CA SER A 328 13.25 4.77 22.37
C SER A 328 12.08 5.51 23.02
N SER A 329 11.96 5.49 24.36
CA SER A 329 10.91 6.20 25.09
C SER A 329 11.28 7.68 25.26
N ALA A 330 12.48 7.95 25.79
CA ALA A 330 13.02 9.30 25.95
C ALA A 330 13.12 10.03 24.61
N MET A 331 13.64 9.37 23.57
CA MET A 331 13.69 9.93 22.21
C MET A 331 12.29 10.18 21.63
N GLY A 332 11.27 9.44 22.07
CA GLY A 332 9.88 9.70 21.72
C GLY A 332 9.36 11.01 22.33
N ALA A 333 9.59 11.20 23.63
CA ALA A 333 9.23 12.41 24.36
C ALA A 333 9.98 13.65 23.84
N ILE A 334 11.31 13.57 23.67
CA ILE A 334 12.16 14.63 23.10
C ILE A 334 11.64 15.08 21.74
N LYS A 335 11.29 14.14 20.85
CA LYS A 335 10.75 14.48 19.51
C LYS A 335 9.41 15.18 19.56
N ALA A 336 8.53 14.83 20.50
CA ALA A 336 7.26 15.52 20.67
C ALA A 336 7.51 16.94 21.18
N TYR A 337 8.12 17.05 22.36
CA TYR A 337 8.39 18.32 23.04
C TYR A 337 9.15 19.33 22.16
N ALA A 338 10.23 18.90 21.51
CA ALA A 338 11.04 19.76 20.65
C ALA A 338 10.31 20.19 19.37
N TYR A 339 9.50 19.31 18.77
CA TYR A 339 8.68 19.69 17.62
C TYR A 339 7.60 20.69 17.99
N ASP A 340 6.92 20.49 19.13
CA ASP A 340 5.82 21.35 19.56
C ASP A 340 6.34 22.77 19.89
N ASN A 341 7.49 22.88 20.57
CA ASN A 341 8.16 24.17 20.86
C ASN A 341 8.76 24.87 19.62
N PHE A 342 9.20 24.10 18.62
CA PHE A 342 9.61 24.64 17.32
C PHE A 342 8.40 25.12 16.48
N ALA A 343 7.28 24.38 16.53
CA ALA A 343 6.09 24.69 15.75
C ALA A 343 5.48 26.03 16.16
N LEU A 344 5.41 26.33 17.46
CA LEU A 344 4.87 27.58 17.99
C LEU A 344 5.70 28.82 17.63
N ARG A 345 5.04 29.98 17.54
CA ARG A 345 5.64 31.31 17.36
C ARG A 345 6.62 31.64 18.48
N GLN A 346 6.18 31.53 19.73
CA GLN A 346 7.02 31.59 20.92
C GLN A 346 6.94 30.22 21.62
N PRO A 347 8.04 29.70 22.19
CA PRO A 347 7.95 28.53 23.05
C PRO A 347 7.07 28.89 24.25
N ASP A 348 6.27 27.96 24.75
CA ASP A 348 5.52 28.20 25.99
C ASP A 348 6.47 28.02 27.17
N PRO A 349 6.90 29.10 27.86
CA PRO A 349 7.84 28.99 28.98
C PRO A 349 7.21 28.34 30.22
N SER A 350 5.88 28.17 30.23
CA SER A 350 5.14 27.49 31.30
C SER A 350 4.94 25.99 31.04
N GLN A 351 5.25 25.49 29.84
CA GLN A 351 5.12 24.08 29.52
C GLN A 351 6.20 23.26 30.26
N PRO A 352 5.83 22.35 31.18
CA PRO A 352 6.83 21.56 31.89
C PRO A 352 7.51 20.56 30.95
N ILE A 353 8.84 20.45 31.05
CA ILE A 353 9.61 19.40 30.35
C ILE A 353 9.17 18.04 30.91
N PRO A 354 8.69 17.09 30.07
CA PRO A 354 8.24 15.78 30.53
C PRO A 354 9.29 15.02 31.34
N GLU A 355 8.86 14.30 32.39
CA GLU A 355 9.75 13.54 33.28
C GLU A 355 10.50 12.43 32.53
N GLU A 356 9.95 11.92 31.43
CA GLU A 356 10.58 10.92 30.57
C GLU A 356 11.79 11.47 29.77
N ILE A 357 12.09 12.77 29.87
CA ILE A 357 13.27 13.43 29.27
C ILE A 357 14.36 13.61 30.34
N PRO A 358 15.43 12.77 30.32
CA PRO A 358 16.53 12.86 31.27
C PRO A 358 17.23 14.22 31.24
N HIS A 359 17.67 14.70 32.41
CA HIS A 359 18.27 16.03 32.54
C HIS A 359 19.48 16.27 31.64
N HIS A 360 20.34 15.27 31.41
CA HIS A 360 21.53 15.41 30.57
C HIS A 360 21.19 15.77 29.11
N HIS A 361 20.16 15.14 28.54
CA HIS A 361 19.70 15.41 27.16
C HIS A 361 18.99 16.77 26.98
N ARG A 362 18.63 17.48 28.06
CA ARG A 362 17.85 18.73 27.97
C ARG A 362 18.63 19.87 27.32
N ARG A 363 19.97 19.90 27.48
CA ARG A 363 20.83 20.89 26.83
C ARG A 363 20.78 20.72 25.32
N LEU A 364 21.20 19.55 24.82
CA LEU A 364 21.19 19.25 23.39
C LEU A 364 19.79 19.35 22.76
N MET A 365 18.73 19.00 23.50
CA MET A 365 17.35 19.23 23.06
C MET A 365 17.07 20.71 22.79
N ASN A 366 17.48 21.60 23.69
CA ASN A 366 17.29 23.04 23.53
C ASN A 366 18.16 23.60 22.40
N ASP A 367 19.40 23.16 22.28
CA ASP A 367 20.32 23.57 21.20
C ASP A 367 19.73 23.22 19.82
N VAL A 368 19.17 22.01 19.67
CA VAL A 368 18.47 21.57 18.43
C VAL A 368 17.15 22.34 18.18
N ILE A 369 16.45 22.78 19.23
CA ILE A 369 15.26 23.64 19.10
C ILE A 369 15.65 25.03 18.59
N ILE A 370 16.79 25.58 19.04
CA ILE A 370 17.33 26.87 18.58
C ILE A 370 17.76 26.75 17.11
N GLU A 371 18.55 25.73 16.76
CA GLU A 371 18.98 25.43 15.38
C GLU A 371 17.78 25.33 14.41
N LEU A 372 16.72 24.61 14.80
CA LEU A 372 15.48 24.52 14.03
C LEU A 372 14.72 25.85 13.91
N ARG A 373 14.80 26.71 14.92
CA ARG A 373 14.15 28.04 14.93
C ARG A 373 14.90 29.06 14.08
N GLU A 374 16.22 29.02 14.03
CA GLU A 374 17.03 29.85 13.14
C GLU A 374 16.74 29.54 11.66
N MET A 375 16.52 28.27 11.32
CA MET A 375 16.09 27.85 9.99
C MET A 375 14.59 28.13 9.67
N LYS A 376 13.79 28.67 10.62
CA LYS A 376 12.33 28.83 10.45
C LYS A 376 12.01 30.06 9.58
N PRO A 377 11.30 29.91 8.43
CA PRO A 377 11.13 30.98 7.44
C PRO A 377 10.09 32.06 7.82
N SER A 378 9.43 31.93 8.97
CA SER A 378 8.47 32.92 9.49
C SER A 378 8.16 32.68 10.96
N GLU A 379 7.84 33.73 11.70
CA GLU A 379 7.39 33.64 13.10
C GLU A 379 6.02 32.98 13.31
N GLU A 380 5.30 32.55 12.28
CA GLU A 380 3.97 31.95 12.43
C GLU A 380 3.97 30.55 13.09
N ASP A 381 2.82 30.20 13.66
CA ASP A 381 2.55 28.85 14.17
C ASP A 381 2.48 27.83 13.01
N ILE A 382 3.26 26.75 13.14
CA ILE A 382 3.26 25.65 12.19
C ILE A 382 2.18 24.65 12.58
N THR A 383 1.01 24.81 11.97
CA THR A 383 -0.13 23.90 12.13
C THR A 383 -0.34 23.11 10.84
N THR A 384 -1.11 22.01 10.90
CA THR A 384 -1.55 21.30 9.70
C THR A 384 -2.33 22.21 8.74
N GLN A 385 -2.95 23.28 9.24
CA GLN A 385 -3.69 24.24 8.42
C GLN A 385 -2.73 25.19 7.68
N THR A 386 -1.74 25.79 8.36
CA THR A 386 -0.76 26.70 7.73
C THR A 386 0.13 25.94 6.73
N LEU A 387 0.63 24.75 7.09
CA LEU A 387 1.31 23.81 6.18
C LEU A 387 0.48 23.40 4.95
N HIS A 388 -0.85 23.42 5.06
CA HIS A 388 -1.75 23.14 3.94
C HIS A 388 -2.11 24.40 3.13
N ALA A 389 -2.14 25.58 3.74
CA ALA A 389 -2.45 26.83 3.06
C ALA A 389 -1.32 27.23 2.11
N ASP A 390 -0.09 27.30 2.63
CA ASP A 390 1.11 27.57 1.84
C ASP A 390 2.20 26.52 2.14
N PRO A 391 2.26 25.43 1.36
CA PRO A 391 3.34 24.45 1.51
C PRO A 391 4.67 24.92 0.93
N ALA A 392 4.72 25.98 0.13
CA ALA A 392 5.96 26.43 -0.51
C ALA A 392 6.86 27.19 0.47
N LYS A 393 6.23 28.03 1.32
CA LYS A 393 6.85 28.79 2.42
C LYS A 393 7.80 27.97 3.31
N TYR A 394 7.55 26.66 3.47
CA TYR A 394 8.33 25.77 4.35
C TYR A 394 9.41 24.94 3.63
N LEU A 395 9.60 25.12 2.31
CA LEU A 395 10.66 24.45 1.56
C LEU A 395 12.08 24.92 1.89
N PRO A 396 12.35 26.21 2.16
CA PRO A 396 13.69 26.67 2.57
C PRO A 396 14.22 25.94 3.82
N LEU A 397 13.40 25.81 4.87
CA LEU A 397 13.74 25.00 6.06
C LEU A 397 14.07 23.54 5.70
N LEU A 398 13.23 22.91 4.87
CA LEU A 398 13.46 21.53 4.42
C LEU A 398 14.70 21.41 3.53
N ARG A 399 15.15 22.50 2.91
CA ARG A 399 16.38 22.60 2.13
C ARG A 399 17.59 22.69 3.07
N SER A 400 17.59 23.61 4.02
CA SER A 400 18.67 23.74 5.03
C SER A 400 18.90 22.43 5.80
N ILE A 401 17.84 21.69 6.14
CA ILE A 401 17.93 20.35 6.74
C ILE A 401 18.67 19.34 5.84
N LEU A 402 18.50 19.41 4.51
CA LEU A 402 19.25 18.56 3.57
C LEU A 402 20.71 19.00 3.47
N ASP A 403 20.98 20.30 3.45
CA ASP A 403 22.34 20.85 3.40
C ASP A 403 23.18 20.38 4.62
N VAL A 404 22.57 20.32 5.82
CA VAL A 404 23.19 19.73 7.03
C VAL A 404 23.43 18.22 6.87
N TYR A 405 22.49 17.46 6.30
CA TYR A 405 22.70 16.03 6.05
C TYR A 405 23.77 15.73 4.99
N ASP A 406 23.99 16.64 4.05
CA ASP A 406 25.02 16.48 3.02
C ASP A 406 26.40 16.85 3.56
N TYR A 407 26.49 17.91 4.38
CA TYR A 407 27.71 18.23 5.12
C TYR A 407 28.22 17.00 5.90
N HIS A 408 27.35 16.37 6.69
CA HIS A 408 27.72 15.15 7.43
C HIS A 408 27.97 13.92 6.54
N ARG A 409 27.47 13.89 5.29
CA ARG A 409 27.80 12.83 4.32
C ARG A 409 29.17 13.04 3.66
N SER A 410 29.67 14.27 3.65
CA SER A 410 30.98 14.64 3.09
C SER A 410 32.15 14.42 4.05
N LEU A 411 31.87 14.24 5.35
CA LEU A 411 32.88 13.90 6.35
C LEU A 411 33.41 12.48 6.12
N PRO A 412 34.71 12.21 6.36
CA PRO A 412 35.25 10.86 6.29
C PRO A 412 34.51 9.91 7.26
N GLU A 413 34.27 8.67 6.84
CA GLU A 413 33.77 7.63 7.74
C GLU A 413 34.84 7.37 8.83
N THR A 414 34.50 7.71 10.08
CA THR A 414 35.24 7.29 11.27
C THR A 414 34.86 5.86 11.64
N ASP A 415 35.77 5.09 12.25
CA ASP A 415 35.56 3.66 12.58
C ASP A 415 34.42 3.38 13.61
N ASP A 416 33.87 4.41 14.25
CA ASP A 416 32.73 4.30 15.16
C ASP A 416 31.37 4.20 14.43
N ASP A 417 30.44 3.40 15.00
CA ASP A 417 29.15 2.98 14.43
C ASP A 417 28.49 4.02 13.47
N PRO A 418 28.41 3.76 12.14
CA PRO A 418 28.04 4.78 11.16
C PRO A 418 26.60 5.30 11.36
N VAL A 419 26.50 6.59 11.67
CA VAL A 419 25.23 7.28 11.93
C VAL A 419 24.33 7.20 10.69
N THR A 420 23.16 6.57 10.86
CA THR A 420 22.20 6.42 9.75
C THR A 420 21.55 7.76 9.38
N LEU A 421 22.12 8.44 8.39
CA LEU A 421 21.61 9.67 7.78
C LEU A 421 20.18 9.51 7.24
N PRO A 422 19.20 10.33 7.68
CA PRO A 422 17.88 10.39 7.05
C PRO A 422 17.98 10.98 5.63
N SER A 423 17.09 10.56 4.73
CA SER A 423 17.10 11.06 3.35
C SER A 423 15.69 11.28 2.80
N PHE A 424 15.48 12.40 2.10
CA PHE A 424 14.21 12.75 1.47
C PHE A 424 14.41 13.69 0.27
N THR A 425 13.35 13.93 -0.52
CA THR A 425 13.36 14.89 -1.63
C THR A 425 12.45 16.08 -1.31
N LEU A 426 12.82 17.29 -1.71
CA LEU A 426 12.03 18.51 -1.50
C LEU A 426 10.63 18.37 -2.12
N LEU A 427 10.60 18.07 -3.43
CA LEU A 427 9.38 17.79 -4.20
C LEU A 427 9.25 16.30 -4.55
N PRO A 428 8.05 15.79 -4.87
CA PRO A 428 7.84 14.37 -5.17
C PRO A 428 8.42 13.98 -6.53
N MET A 429 9.41 13.09 -6.53
CA MET A 429 10.07 12.60 -7.74
C MET A 429 9.12 11.83 -8.68
N PRO A 430 9.35 11.90 -10.01
CA PRO A 430 8.47 11.32 -11.00
C PRO A 430 8.36 9.81 -10.90
N SER A 431 7.13 9.31 -11.06
CA SER A 431 6.88 7.87 -11.05
C SER A 431 7.03 7.26 -12.44
N ASN A 432 7.87 6.22 -12.56
CA ASN A 432 8.00 5.39 -13.77
C ASN A 432 6.70 4.66 -14.17
N ARG A 433 5.62 4.80 -13.40
CA ARG A 433 4.31 4.19 -13.66
C ARG A 433 3.60 4.88 -14.84
N PRO A 434 2.92 4.13 -15.74
CA PRO A 434 1.92 4.71 -16.65
C PRO A 434 0.91 5.59 -15.88
N ARG A 435 0.59 6.75 -16.46
CA ARG A 435 -0.36 7.72 -15.89
C ARG A 435 -1.79 7.29 -16.20
N PHE A 436 -2.71 7.62 -15.30
CA PHE A 436 -4.13 7.35 -15.51
C PHE A 436 -4.76 8.51 -16.28
N ILE A 437 -5.51 8.19 -17.31
CA ILE A 437 -6.43 9.13 -17.97
C ILE A 437 -7.76 9.06 -17.23
N THR A 438 -8.30 10.20 -16.84
CA THR A 438 -9.70 10.29 -16.41
C THR A 438 -10.60 10.29 -17.65
N ILE A 439 -11.53 9.36 -17.73
CA ILE A 439 -12.57 9.35 -18.78
C ILE A 439 -13.76 10.15 -18.25
N THR A 440 -14.14 11.19 -18.99
CA THR A 440 -15.33 12.02 -18.80
C THR A 440 -16.24 11.87 -20.02
N ALA A 441 -17.49 12.33 -19.92
CA ALA A 441 -18.39 12.35 -21.08
C ALA A 441 -17.86 13.28 -22.19
N GLU A 442 -17.14 14.34 -21.82
CA GLU A 442 -16.58 15.35 -22.73
C GLU A 442 -15.36 14.83 -23.52
N ASN A 443 -14.48 14.04 -22.90
CA ASN A 443 -13.30 13.51 -23.61
C ASN A 443 -13.51 12.14 -24.26
N LEU A 444 -14.61 11.43 -23.96
CA LEU A 444 -14.93 10.15 -24.59
C LEU A 444 -15.03 10.23 -26.13
N PRO A 445 -15.63 11.25 -26.77
CA PRO A 445 -15.59 11.40 -28.24
C PRO A 445 -14.18 11.44 -28.82
N SER A 446 -13.25 12.14 -28.15
CA SER A 446 -11.83 12.22 -28.55
C SER A 446 -11.06 10.91 -28.42
N LEU A 447 -11.62 9.91 -27.72
CA LEU A 447 -11.05 8.56 -27.60
C LEU A 447 -11.58 7.59 -28.66
N VAL A 448 -12.65 7.95 -29.38
CA VAL A 448 -13.41 7.06 -30.29
C VAL A 448 -13.31 7.51 -31.77
N ASN A 449 -12.63 8.63 -32.05
CA ASN A 449 -12.48 9.21 -33.40
C ASN A 449 -13.81 9.35 -34.17
N ARG A 450 -14.84 9.91 -33.52
CA ARG A 450 -16.07 10.34 -34.20
C ARG A 450 -16.07 11.86 -34.38
N PRO A 451 -16.50 12.37 -35.55
CA PRO A 451 -16.54 13.82 -35.80
C PRO A 451 -17.47 14.53 -34.81
N HIS A 452 -17.07 15.71 -34.36
CA HIS A 452 -17.75 16.48 -33.30
C HIS A 452 -19.20 16.88 -33.62
N HIS A 453 -19.61 16.82 -34.89
CA HIS A 453 -20.88 17.37 -35.38
C HIS A 453 -22.15 16.60 -34.99
N GLN A 454 -22.05 15.42 -34.36
CA GLN A 454 -23.23 14.61 -33.96
C GLN A 454 -23.46 14.47 -32.44
N ILE A 455 -22.66 15.14 -31.59
CA ILE A 455 -22.76 15.00 -30.12
C ILE A 455 -23.10 16.33 -29.41
N SER A 456 -23.22 17.45 -30.17
CA SER A 456 -23.72 18.70 -29.59
C SER A 456 -25.24 18.61 -29.33
N ARG A 457 -25.67 18.93 -28.11
CA ARG A 457 -27.07 19.01 -27.62
C ARG A 457 -27.84 17.69 -27.43
N GLN A 458 -27.22 16.51 -27.51
CA GLN A 458 -27.74 15.33 -26.83
C GLN A 458 -27.02 15.15 -25.49
N THR A 459 -27.74 15.32 -24.37
CA THR A 459 -27.27 14.82 -23.08
C THR A 459 -26.99 13.32 -23.20
N PRO A 460 -25.87 12.80 -22.68
CA PRO A 460 -25.44 11.43 -22.94
C PRO A 460 -26.26 10.39 -22.15
N ARG A 461 -27.54 10.22 -22.49
CA ARG A 461 -28.42 9.10 -22.08
C ARG A 461 -28.03 7.76 -22.74
N ARG A 462 -26.91 7.69 -23.47
CA ARG A 462 -26.40 6.48 -24.14
C ARG A 462 -24.97 6.10 -23.74
N VAL A 463 -24.65 6.23 -22.45
CA VAL A 463 -23.86 5.18 -21.76
C VAL A 463 -24.71 3.89 -21.83
N PRO A 464 -24.14 2.66 -21.96
CA PRO A 464 -24.96 1.44 -21.79
C PRO A 464 -25.77 1.53 -20.48
N PRO A 465 -27.00 1.02 -20.44
CA PRO A 465 -27.92 1.28 -19.33
C PRO A 465 -27.23 1.04 -17.99
N VAL A 466 -27.20 2.09 -17.18
CA VAL A 466 -26.49 2.12 -15.89
C VAL A 466 -27.37 1.45 -14.82
N ASP A 467 -28.24 0.53 -15.23
CA ASP A 467 -29.27 -0.09 -14.39
C ASP A 467 -28.61 -1.00 -13.36
N ASP A 468 -27.51 -1.67 -13.72
CA ASP A 468 -26.62 -2.42 -12.82
C ASP A 468 -25.85 -1.55 -11.81
N VAL A 469 -25.88 -0.21 -11.92
CA VAL A 469 -25.21 0.71 -10.97
C VAL A 469 -26.19 1.66 -10.28
N ASN A 470 -27.33 1.98 -10.89
CA ASN A 470 -28.44 2.68 -10.24
C ASN A 470 -29.12 1.80 -9.18
N ASN A 471 -29.04 0.47 -9.31
CA ASN A 471 -29.39 -0.46 -8.23
C ASN A 471 -28.51 -0.32 -6.96
N GLU A 472 -27.41 0.46 -6.95
CA GLU A 472 -26.63 0.72 -5.72
C GLU A 472 -27.24 1.80 -4.78
N TRP A 473 -28.32 2.49 -5.17
CA TRP A 473 -29.08 3.37 -4.26
C TRP A 473 -29.52 2.65 -2.97
N HIS A 474 -29.70 1.33 -3.03
CA HIS A 474 -30.18 0.50 -1.91
C HIS A 474 -29.19 0.34 -0.73
N TYR A 475 -27.94 0.83 -0.82
CA TYR A 475 -26.92 0.59 0.23
C TYR A 475 -26.06 1.82 0.60
N GLY A 476 -26.56 3.04 0.38
CA GLY A 476 -25.82 4.26 0.72
C GLY A 476 -24.52 4.43 -0.07
N ARG A 477 -24.53 3.98 -1.34
CA ARG A 477 -23.40 4.04 -2.28
C ARG A 477 -23.87 4.73 -3.57
N MET A 478 -22.94 5.38 -4.25
CA MET A 478 -23.21 6.08 -5.49
C MET A 478 -21.94 6.11 -6.35
N PHE A 479 -22.07 5.86 -7.65
CA PHE A 479 -20.96 6.08 -8.57
C PHE A 479 -20.59 7.58 -8.60
N SER A 480 -19.32 7.93 -8.38
CA SER A 480 -18.94 9.34 -8.25
C SER A 480 -18.77 10.05 -9.60
N GLY A 481 -19.09 9.42 -10.73
CA GLY A 481 -18.88 10.02 -12.05
C GLY A 481 -17.39 10.17 -12.42
N VAL A 482 -16.51 9.31 -11.89
CA VAL A 482 -15.08 9.30 -12.22
C VAL A 482 -14.64 7.89 -12.62
N LEU A 483 -14.26 7.75 -13.90
CA LEU A 483 -13.59 6.59 -14.46
C LEU A 483 -12.14 6.95 -14.75
N ARG A 484 -11.20 6.04 -14.46
CA ARG A 484 -9.77 6.25 -14.73
C ARG A 484 -9.14 5.00 -15.32
N THR A 485 -8.30 5.13 -16.34
CA THR A 485 -7.61 3.99 -16.94
C THR A 485 -6.18 4.28 -17.39
N ASP A 486 -5.34 3.24 -17.37
CA ASP A 486 -3.99 3.19 -17.96
C ASP A 486 -3.91 2.23 -19.17
N GLY A 487 -5.07 1.84 -19.72
CA GLY A 487 -5.21 0.87 -20.82
C GLY A 487 -5.15 -0.60 -20.39
N VAL A 488 -4.81 -0.88 -19.12
CA VAL A 488 -4.74 -2.24 -18.57
C VAL A 488 -5.79 -2.44 -17.49
N GLN A 489 -5.94 -1.48 -16.59
CA GLN A 489 -6.89 -1.52 -15.49
C GLN A 489 -7.87 -0.34 -15.58
N MET A 490 -9.11 -0.58 -15.20
CA MET A 490 -10.15 0.44 -15.06
C MET A 490 -10.41 0.65 -13.57
N HIS A 491 -10.27 1.89 -13.13
CA HIS A 491 -10.56 2.38 -11.78
C HIS A 491 -11.90 3.11 -11.83
N VAL A 492 -12.89 2.57 -11.13
CA VAL A 492 -14.22 3.17 -10.99
C VAL A 492 -14.31 3.72 -9.58
N VAL A 493 -14.43 5.03 -9.44
CA VAL A 493 -14.55 5.68 -8.14
C VAL A 493 -16.03 5.75 -7.75
N PHE A 494 -16.32 5.24 -6.57
CA PHE A 494 -17.61 5.34 -5.92
C PHE A 494 -17.48 6.25 -4.70
N ALA A 495 -18.58 6.88 -4.33
CA ALA A 495 -18.77 7.40 -3.00
C ALA A 495 -19.66 6.45 -2.20
N ARG A 496 -19.55 6.51 -0.89
CA ARG A 496 -20.48 5.93 0.07
C ARG A 496 -20.74 6.95 1.16
N LEU A 497 -21.93 6.93 1.76
CA LEU A 497 -22.07 7.50 3.09
C LEU A 497 -20.97 6.91 4.00
N PRO A 498 -20.41 7.69 4.93
CA PRO A 498 -19.44 7.16 5.86
C PRO A 498 -20.10 5.94 6.51
N THR A 499 -19.41 4.80 6.51
CA THR A 499 -19.91 3.68 7.29
C THR A 499 -20.08 4.18 8.71
N GLY A 500 -21.25 3.94 9.32
CA GLY A 500 -21.50 4.25 10.72
C GLY A 500 -20.37 3.69 11.61
N PRO A 501 -20.29 4.12 12.89
CA PRO A 501 -19.19 3.79 13.79
C PRO A 501 -18.77 2.33 13.57
N LYS A 502 -17.49 2.13 13.21
CA LYS A 502 -16.95 0.81 12.84
C LYS A 502 -17.51 -0.21 13.83
N PRO A 503 -18.08 -1.35 13.37
CA PRO A 503 -18.76 -2.28 14.26
C PRO A 503 -17.85 -2.52 15.47
N PRO A 504 -18.36 -2.33 16.70
CA PRO A 504 -17.53 -2.16 17.88
C PRO A 504 -16.51 -3.29 17.92
N LEU A 505 -15.27 -2.94 18.27
CA LEU A 505 -14.22 -3.95 18.42
C LEU A 505 -14.68 -4.86 19.55
N LEU A 506 -15.23 -6.01 19.19
CA LEU A 506 -15.66 -7.00 20.16
C LEU A 506 -14.41 -7.49 20.88
N TYR A 507 -14.36 -7.32 22.19
CA TYR A 507 -13.35 -7.87 23.06
C TYR A 507 -13.84 -9.15 23.72
N ALA A 508 -12.92 -9.93 24.29
CA ALA A 508 -13.30 -11.12 25.05
C ALA A 508 -14.19 -10.78 26.27
N GLN A 509 -13.99 -9.62 26.91
CA GLN A 509 -14.79 -9.17 28.05
C GLN A 509 -16.27 -8.96 27.70
N ASP A 510 -16.59 -8.50 26.48
CA ASP A 510 -17.97 -8.20 26.05
C ASP A 510 -18.91 -9.42 26.10
N PHE A 511 -18.33 -10.62 26.17
CA PHE A 511 -19.05 -11.89 26.19
C PHE A 511 -19.10 -12.55 27.58
N ALA A 512 -18.31 -12.07 28.55
CA ALA A 512 -18.20 -12.68 29.88
C ALA A 512 -19.51 -12.74 30.67
N ASN A 513 -20.39 -11.75 30.47
CA ASN A 513 -21.67 -11.62 31.17
C ASN A 513 -22.88 -12.04 30.32
N THR A 514 -22.67 -12.80 29.25
CA THR A 514 -23.75 -13.15 28.30
C THR A 514 -24.22 -14.60 28.46
N THR A 515 -25.54 -14.81 28.38
CA THR A 515 -26.18 -16.14 28.32
C THR A 515 -25.95 -16.88 26.99
N TYR A 516 -25.11 -16.36 26.10
CA TYR A 516 -24.88 -16.98 24.80
C TYR A 516 -24.14 -18.32 24.93
N PRO A 517 -24.70 -19.42 24.40
CA PRO A 517 -24.08 -20.73 24.46
C PRO A 517 -22.82 -20.79 23.58
N MET A 518 -21.66 -20.46 24.16
CA MET A 518 -20.35 -20.48 23.47
C MET A 518 -20.02 -21.82 22.80
N HIS A 519 -20.58 -22.92 23.30
CA HIS A 519 -20.47 -24.25 22.70
C HIS A 519 -21.10 -24.38 21.30
N GLN A 520 -21.95 -23.42 20.88
CA GLN A 520 -22.52 -23.35 19.53
C GLN A 520 -21.60 -22.64 18.52
N TYR A 521 -20.46 -22.08 18.96
CA TYR A 521 -19.49 -21.43 18.08
C TYR A 521 -18.27 -22.32 17.83
N ALA A 522 -17.81 -22.35 16.58
CA ALA A 522 -16.55 -22.99 16.22
C ALA A 522 -15.38 -22.07 16.63
N LEU A 523 -14.91 -22.25 17.86
CA LEU A 523 -13.87 -21.40 18.48
C LEU A 523 -12.48 -21.63 17.86
N SER A 524 -11.77 -20.53 17.63
CA SER A 524 -10.40 -20.53 17.13
C SER A 524 -9.56 -19.37 17.66
N GLY A 525 -8.33 -19.64 18.08
CA GLY A 525 -7.35 -18.63 18.53
C GLY A 525 -6.29 -18.37 17.47
N THR A 526 -5.80 -17.12 17.34
CA THR A 526 -4.81 -16.74 16.32
C THR A 526 -3.52 -16.16 16.89
N ASP A 527 -2.40 -16.56 16.29
CA ASP A 527 -1.03 -16.23 16.72
C ASP A 527 -0.13 -15.90 15.51
N PRO A 528 0.70 -14.84 15.55
CA PRO A 528 1.64 -14.49 14.48
C PRO A 528 2.96 -15.28 14.61
N GLY A 529 2.87 -16.61 14.74
CA GLY A 529 4.03 -17.45 15.05
C GLY A 529 5.22 -17.24 14.11
N ARG A 530 6.45 -17.26 14.67
CA ARG A 530 7.78 -16.84 14.13
C ARG A 530 8.11 -17.00 12.62
N ARG A 531 7.42 -17.83 11.84
CA ARG A 531 7.60 -18.01 10.37
C ARG A 531 6.27 -18.07 9.59
N ALA A 532 5.17 -17.69 10.23
CA ALA A 532 3.81 -17.74 9.71
C ALA A 532 3.24 -16.33 9.52
N VAL A 533 2.30 -16.20 8.58
CA VAL A 533 1.45 -15.00 8.49
C VAL A 533 0.34 -15.07 9.51
N VAL A 534 -0.24 -16.26 9.67
CA VAL A 534 -1.17 -16.61 10.74
C VAL A 534 -0.97 -18.09 11.09
N THR A 535 -0.95 -18.38 12.39
CA THR A 535 -1.22 -19.68 12.98
C THR A 535 -2.59 -19.62 13.66
N THR A 536 -3.37 -20.69 13.58
CA THR A 536 -4.73 -20.77 14.15
C THR A 536 -4.95 -22.13 14.81
N SER A 537 -5.29 -22.13 16.09
CA SER A 537 -5.72 -23.29 16.89
C SER A 537 -7.25 -23.41 16.89
N PHE A 538 -7.81 -24.61 17.06
CA PHE A 538 -9.26 -24.87 17.02
C PHE A 538 -9.74 -25.71 18.19
N GLY A 539 -10.95 -25.43 18.68
CA GLY A 539 -11.62 -26.21 19.73
C GLY A 539 -11.41 -25.67 21.14
N SER A 540 -11.88 -26.42 22.13
CA SER A 540 -11.96 -26.08 23.55
C SER A 540 -11.52 -27.25 24.44
N GLY A 541 -11.06 -26.95 25.66
CA GLY A 541 -10.56 -27.95 26.63
C GLY A 541 -9.16 -28.50 26.33
N SER A 542 -8.62 -29.27 27.29
CA SER A 542 -7.22 -29.78 27.36
C SER A 542 -6.79 -30.80 26.31
N GLU A 543 -7.61 -30.99 25.28
CA GLU A 543 -7.38 -31.93 24.18
C GLU A 543 -6.48 -31.32 23.09
N PRO A 544 -5.59 -32.10 22.43
CA PRO A 544 -4.68 -31.58 21.41
C PRO A 544 -5.39 -30.88 20.22
N HIS A 545 -5.42 -29.55 20.26
CA HIS A 545 -6.09 -28.71 19.26
C HIS A 545 -5.53 -28.90 17.83
N PRO A 546 -6.38 -28.96 16.78
CA PRO A 546 -5.93 -28.88 15.40
C PRO A 546 -5.28 -27.52 15.11
N ILE A 547 -4.08 -27.51 14.51
CA ILE A 547 -3.38 -26.27 14.15
C ILE A 547 -3.38 -26.08 12.62
N ARG A 548 -3.96 -24.96 12.16
CA ARG A 548 -3.88 -24.48 10.78
C ARG A 548 -2.85 -23.36 10.72
N ARG A 549 -1.98 -23.35 9.70
CA ARG A 549 -0.89 -22.36 9.55
C ARG A 549 -0.68 -21.96 8.11
N VAL A 550 -0.51 -20.68 7.85
CA VAL A 550 -0.03 -20.16 6.55
C VAL A 550 1.37 -19.63 6.76
N SER A 551 2.38 -20.29 6.17
CA SER A 551 3.76 -19.78 6.27
C SER A 551 3.96 -18.52 5.43
N ALA A 552 4.91 -17.65 5.78
CA ALA A 552 5.25 -16.49 4.94
C ALA A 552 5.59 -16.89 3.49
N LYS A 553 6.29 -18.02 3.31
CA LYS A 553 6.61 -18.58 1.98
C LYS A 553 5.37 -19.07 1.22
N GLU A 554 4.40 -19.67 1.93
CA GLU A 554 3.13 -20.11 1.36
C GLU A 554 2.26 -18.91 0.96
N TYR A 555 2.21 -17.87 1.79
CA TYR A 555 1.54 -16.61 1.47
C TYR A 555 2.14 -15.97 0.20
N LYS A 556 3.46 -15.79 0.13
CA LYS A 556 4.16 -15.29 -1.08
C LYS A 556 3.92 -16.14 -2.32
N THR A 557 3.67 -17.45 -2.15
CA THR A 557 3.29 -18.35 -3.25
C THR A 557 1.85 -18.12 -3.70
N ILE A 558 0.89 -18.01 -2.78
CA ILE A 558 -0.53 -17.73 -3.07
C ILE A 558 -0.71 -16.36 -3.73
N THR A 559 0.00 -15.33 -3.25
CA THR A 559 -0.01 -13.99 -3.82
C THR A 559 0.74 -13.90 -5.15
N LYS A 560 1.49 -14.94 -5.55
CA LYS A 560 2.48 -14.95 -6.65
C LYS A 560 3.60 -13.89 -6.53
N GLU A 561 3.87 -13.40 -5.32
CA GLU A 561 4.86 -12.33 -5.08
C GLU A 561 6.26 -12.72 -5.53
N THR A 562 6.79 -13.85 -5.07
CA THR A 562 8.15 -14.31 -5.42
C THR A 562 8.32 -14.55 -6.92
N VAL A 563 7.26 -15.01 -7.60
CA VAL A 563 7.29 -15.23 -9.06
C VAL A 563 7.34 -13.90 -9.81
N ARG A 564 6.57 -12.89 -9.38
CA ARG A 564 6.63 -11.54 -9.99
C ARG A 564 7.93 -10.82 -9.70
N GLN A 565 8.45 -10.92 -8.46
CA GLN A 565 9.75 -10.34 -8.09
C GLN A 565 10.87 -10.96 -8.92
N LYS A 566 10.91 -12.30 -9.01
CA LYS A 566 11.86 -12.98 -9.89
C LYS A 566 11.71 -12.50 -11.35
N HIS A 567 10.51 -12.52 -11.91
CA HIS A 567 10.31 -12.09 -13.31
C HIS A 567 10.67 -10.60 -13.55
N LEU A 568 10.50 -9.73 -12.55
CA LEU A 568 10.94 -8.34 -12.65
C LEU A 568 12.47 -8.23 -12.63
N ASN A 569 13.14 -8.94 -11.73
CA ASN A 569 14.61 -8.95 -11.65
C ASN A 569 15.23 -9.60 -12.89
N ASP A 570 14.68 -10.75 -13.34
CA ASP A 570 15.07 -11.39 -14.59
C ASP A 570 14.92 -10.41 -15.77
N ARG A 571 13.83 -9.62 -15.84
CA ARG A 571 13.70 -8.56 -16.86
C ARG A 571 14.71 -7.43 -16.69
N LYS A 572 14.97 -6.96 -15.45
CA LYS A 572 15.92 -5.86 -15.21
C LYS A 572 17.34 -6.22 -15.63
N ASN A 573 17.75 -7.47 -15.41
CA ASN A 573 19.12 -7.92 -15.63
C ASN A 573 19.36 -8.46 -17.05
N ASN A 574 18.33 -8.93 -17.77
CA ASN A 574 18.49 -9.58 -19.09
C ASN A 574 17.85 -8.82 -20.26
N VAL A 575 17.02 -7.79 -20.02
CA VAL A 575 16.51 -6.94 -21.11
C VAL A 575 17.50 -5.82 -21.36
N LEU A 576 18.23 -5.93 -22.47
CA LEU A 576 19.02 -4.84 -23.02
C LEU A 576 18.09 -3.75 -23.55
N LEU A 577 18.39 -2.50 -23.22
CA LEU A 577 17.68 -1.31 -23.64
C LEU A 577 18.66 -0.41 -24.42
N PRO A 578 18.23 0.19 -25.55
CA PRO A 578 19.05 1.16 -26.26
C PRO A 578 19.24 2.42 -25.40
N LEU A 579 20.44 2.96 -25.43
CA LEU A 579 20.80 4.24 -24.85
C LEU A 579 21.06 5.28 -25.96
N PRO A 580 21.00 6.59 -25.64
CA PRO A 580 21.54 7.62 -26.53
C PRO A 580 23.02 7.31 -26.84
N GLY A 581 23.41 7.40 -28.11
CA GLY A 581 24.75 6.99 -28.58
C GLY A 581 24.87 5.54 -29.03
N GLY A 582 23.78 4.75 -29.06
CA GLY A 582 23.76 3.41 -29.66
C GLY A 582 24.28 2.28 -28.77
N THR A 583 24.79 2.60 -27.58
CA THR A 583 25.16 1.60 -26.57
C THR A 583 23.92 0.92 -25.98
N MET A 584 24.11 -0.29 -25.44
CA MET A 584 23.04 -1.11 -24.87
C MET A 584 23.32 -1.39 -23.40
N ALA A 585 22.37 -1.09 -22.52
CA ALA A 585 22.51 -1.40 -21.09
C ALA A 585 21.26 -2.07 -20.51
N THR A 586 21.43 -2.73 -19.37
CA THR A 586 20.31 -3.35 -18.65
C THR A 586 19.57 -2.32 -17.80
N MET A 587 18.29 -2.54 -17.48
CA MET A 587 17.58 -1.64 -16.57
C MET A 587 18.17 -1.67 -15.15
N ALA A 588 18.83 -2.77 -14.74
CA ALA A 588 19.55 -2.82 -13.48
C ALA A 588 20.73 -1.84 -13.47
N THR A 589 21.53 -1.85 -14.54
CA THR A 589 22.67 -0.93 -14.76
C THR A 589 22.25 0.53 -14.68
N ILE A 590 21.23 0.92 -15.46
CA ILE A 590 20.67 2.29 -15.47
C ILE A 590 20.17 2.68 -14.06
N GLU A 591 19.55 1.77 -13.32
CA GLU A 591 19.06 2.09 -11.97
C GLU A 591 20.18 2.16 -10.91
N SER A 592 21.29 1.43 -11.07
CA SER A 592 22.45 1.51 -10.16
C SER A 592 23.36 2.71 -10.44
N GLU A 593 23.45 3.14 -11.69
CA GLU A 593 24.26 4.31 -12.12
C GLU A 593 23.53 5.64 -11.91
N THR A 594 22.23 5.61 -11.57
CA THR A 594 21.44 6.80 -11.31
C THR A 594 21.91 7.50 -10.03
N PRO A 595 22.43 8.74 -10.08
CA PRO A 595 22.84 9.49 -8.89
C PRO A 595 21.67 9.74 -7.92
N THR A 596 21.99 10.00 -6.66
CA THR A 596 20.96 10.20 -5.64
C THR A 596 20.14 11.46 -5.89
N THR A 597 18.89 11.42 -5.46
CA THR A 597 17.96 12.56 -5.54
C THR A 597 17.58 13.08 -4.16
N THR A 598 18.15 12.51 -3.11
CA THR A 598 17.89 12.85 -1.71
C THR A 598 19.08 13.60 -1.13
N THR A 599 19.47 14.63 -1.85
CA THR A 599 20.63 15.48 -1.61
C THR A 599 20.15 16.92 -1.75
N GLY A 600 20.68 17.80 -0.91
CA GLY A 600 20.71 19.23 -1.15
C GLY A 600 21.62 19.56 -2.32
N ASP A 601 22.84 19.01 -2.39
CA ASP A 601 23.84 19.43 -3.40
C ASP A 601 23.22 19.58 -4.80
N VAL A 602 23.28 20.82 -5.29
CA VAL A 602 22.72 21.24 -6.57
C VAL A 602 23.41 20.50 -7.70
N VAL A 603 24.72 20.24 -7.60
CA VAL A 603 25.50 19.60 -8.66
C VAL A 603 25.14 18.11 -8.76
N GLU A 604 25.21 17.37 -7.65
CA GLU A 604 24.79 15.97 -7.57
C GLU A 604 23.31 15.79 -7.97
N PHE A 605 22.41 16.66 -7.50
CA PHE A 605 21.00 16.61 -7.88
C PHE A 605 20.81 16.85 -9.40
N ARG A 606 21.51 17.84 -9.96
CA ARG A 606 21.46 18.16 -11.40
C ARG A 606 22.02 17.02 -12.25
N GLN A 607 23.07 16.32 -11.79
CA GLN A 607 23.54 15.06 -12.40
C GLN A 607 22.45 13.96 -12.34
N ALA A 608 21.76 13.80 -11.21
CA ALA A 608 20.66 12.85 -11.08
C ALA A 608 19.50 13.14 -12.04
N VAL A 609 19.18 14.41 -12.28
CA VAL A 609 18.19 14.86 -13.26
C VAL A 609 18.67 14.59 -14.69
N SER A 610 19.91 14.98 -15.03
CA SER A 610 20.56 14.73 -16.32
C SER A 610 20.49 13.25 -16.71
N HIS A 611 20.88 12.36 -15.79
CA HIS A 611 20.82 10.92 -15.97
C HIS A 611 19.39 10.44 -16.25
N LYS A 612 18.39 10.89 -15.47
CA LYS A 612 16.99 10.49 -15.67
C LYS A 612 16.39 10.99 -16.98
N LEU A 613 16.79 12.16 -17.47
CA LEU A 613 16.38 12.68 -18.77
C LEU A 613 17.02 11.89 -19.92
N ARG A 614 18.34 11.67 -19.87
CA ARG A 614 19.09 10.88 -20.85
C ARG A 614 18.50 9.48 -21.05
N HIS A 615 18.11 8.81 -19.96
CA HIS A 615 17.56 7.45 -20.00
C HIS A 615 16.02 7.40 -19.97
N LEU A 616 15.34 8.53 -20.22
CA LEU A 616 13.91 8.64 -20.05
C LEU A 616 13.12 7.71 -20.97
N THR A 617 13.43 7.70 -22.27
CA THR A 617 12.75 6.88 -23.29
C THR A 617 12.85 5.39 -22.96
N SER A 618 14.06 4.92 -22.65
CA SER A 618 14.36 3.53 -22.28
C SER A 618 13.63 3.11 -21.01
N THR A 619 13.66 3.97 -19.98
CA THR A 619 12.92 3.81 -18.71
C THR A 619 11.40 3.77 -18.95
N MET A 620 10.89 4.63 -19.84
CA MET A 620 9.47 4.72 -20.16
C MET A 620 8.96 3.44 -20.83
N ALA A 621 9.73 2.91 -21.79
CA ALA A 621 9.44 1.67 -22.51
C ALA A 621 9.47 0.46 -21.56
N PHE A 622 10.53 0.30 -20.76
CA PHE A 622 10.66 -0.80 -19.80
C PHE A 622 9.52 -0.82 -18.78
N TYR A 623 9.15 0.35 -18.25
CA TYR A 623 8.02 0.56 -17.35
C TYR A 623 6.72 0.97 -18.07
N GLY A 624 6.47 0.42 -19.25
CA GLY A 624 5.23 0.56 -20.00
C GLY A 624 4.07 -0.35 -19.52
N SER A 625 3.20 -0.73 -20.44
CA SER A 625 1.94 -1.47 -20.17
C SER A 625 2.14 -2.81 -19.43
N HIS A 626 3.24 -3.53 -19.69
CA HIS A 626 3.58 -4.77 -18.97
C HIS A 626 3.72 -4.55 -17.47
N SER A 627 4.31 -3.41 -17.07
CA SER A 627 4.46 -3.03 -15.66
C SER A 627 3.12 -2.65 -15.01
N SER A 628 2.15 -2.15 -15.78
CA SER A 628 0.75 -2.05 -15.32
C SER A 628 0.09 -3.41 -15.15
N LYS A 629 0.26 -4.35 -16.10
CA LYS A 629 -0.27 -5.73 -16.00
C LYS A 629 0.28 -6.44 -14.74
N ALA A 630 1.59 -6.34 -14.50
CA ALA A 630 2.24 -6.91 -13.32
C ALA A 630 1.72 -6.32 -12.00
N ARG A 631 1.48 -5.01 -11.92
CA ARG A 631 0.88 -4.34 -10.74
C ARG A 631 -0.57 -4.74 -10.51
N PHE A 632 -1.37 -4.86 -11.57
CA PHE A 632 -2.76 -5.32 -11.47
C PHE A 632 -2.83 -6.77 -10.95
N GLU A 633 -1.99 -7.67 -11.47
CA GLU A 633 -1.84 -9.02 -10.94
C GLU A 633 -1.26 -9.07 -9.52
N ALA A 634 -0.48 -8.07 -9.11
CA ALA A 634 -0.04 -7.93 -7.72
C ALA A 634 -1.20 -7.60 -6.77
N LYS A 635 -2.08 -6.65 -7.15
CA LYS A 635 -3.26 -6.29 -6.35
C LYS A 635 -4.26 -7.46 -6.25
N LYS A 636 -4.56 -8.14 -7.37
CA LYS A 636 -5.32 -9.42 -7.35
C LYS A 636 -4.63 -10.47 -6.47
N GLY A 637 -3.30 -10.55 -6.54
CA GLY A 637 -2.48 -11.44 -5.74
C GLY A 637 -2.66 -11.22 -4.24
N GLN A 638 -2.60 -9.97 -3.78
CA GLN A 638 -2.81 -9.58 -2.38
C GLN A 638 -4.23 -9.92 -1.91
N GLN A 639 -5.27 -9.55 -2.66
CA GLN A 639 -6.67 -9.86 -2.33
C GLN A 639 -6.90 -11.38 -2.24
N ARG A 640 -6.39 -12.15 -3.20
CA ARG A 640 -6.41 -13.63 -3.18
C ARG A 640 -5.63 -14.19 -1.99
N GLY A 641 -4.52 -13.56 -1.60
CA GLY A 641 -3.72 -13.93 -0.42
C GLY A 641 -4.52 -13.81 0.86
N ALA A 642 -5.10 -12.64 1.13
CA ALA A 642 -5.94 -12.39 2.30
C ALA A 642 -7.15 -13.34 2.36
N ALA A 643 -7.88 -13.47 1.25
CA ALA A 643 -9.04 -14.36 1.15
C ALA A 643 -8.67 -15.85 1.34
N ALA A 644 -7.53 -16.29 0.82
CA ALA A 644 -7.04 -17.64 1.02
C ALA A 644 -6.56 -17.89 2.45
N CYS A 645 -5.93 -16.92 3.12
CA CYS A 645 -5.60 -17.01 4.54
C CYS A 645 -6.86 -17.21 5.37
N VAL A 646 -7.87 -16.33 5.23
CA VAL A 646 -9.11 -16.45 5.99
C VAL A 646 -9.88 -17.74 5.65
N ASN A 647 -9.88 -18.19 4.39
CA ASN A 647 -10.45 -19.50 4.04
C ASN A 647 -9.68 -20.66 4.69
N ILE A 648 -8.35 -20.60 4.80
CA ILE A 648 -7.55 -21.60 5.51
C ILE A 648 -7.85 -21.58 7.01
N MET A 649 -8.06 -20.40 7.59
CA MET A 649 -8.48 -20.22 8.98
C MET A 649 -9.87 -20.86 9.17
N LEU A 650 -10.94 -20.28 8.61
CA LEU A 650 -12.32 -20.71 8.89
C LEU A 650 -12.62 -22.15 8.41
N THR A 651 -12.47 -22.44 7.11
CA THR A 651 -12.99 -23.69 6.50
C THR A 651 -11.94 -24.76 6.18
N GLY A 652 -10.65 -24.40 6.28
CA GLY A 652 -9.53 -25.28 5.98
C GLY A 652 -9.37 -25.61 4.48
N SER A 653 -8.12 -25.58 4.00
CA SER A 653 -7.79 -25.98 2.63
C SER A 653 -7.51 -27.48 2.51
N ALA A 654 -7.31 -27.98 1.29
CA ALA A 654 -6.87 -29.36 0.98
C ALA A 654 -5.54 -29.80 1.65
N LYS A 655 -4.81 -28.85 2.24
CA LYS A 655 -3.67 -29.10 3.12
C LYS A 655 -4.11 -29.77 4.43
N TYR A 656 -5.21 -29.30 5.01
CA TYR A 656 -5.75 -29.70 6.32
C TYR A 656 -6.91 -30.70 6.20
N CYS A 657 -7.84 -30.47 5.27
CA CYS A 657 -8.97 -31.37 5.04
C CYS A 657 -8.56 -32.54 4.12
N LYS A 658 -8.49 -33.77 4.66
CA LYS A 658 -8.18 -34.98 3.89
C LYS A 658 -9.17 -35.21 2.74
N ALA A 659 -10.47 -34.98 2.97
CA ALA A 659 -11.52 -35.13 1.95
C ALA A 659 -11.32 -34.19 0.74
N LYS A 660 -10.90 -32.93 0.97
CA LYS A 660 -10.63 -31.93 -0.08
C LYS A 660 -9.34 -32.23 -0.88
N ARG A 661 -8.62 -33.34 -0.61
CA ARG A 661 -7.28 -33.62 -1.18
C ARG A 661 -7.33 -34.66 -2.31
N MET A 662 -7.15 -34.21 -3.54
CA MET A 662 -6.93 -35.11 -4.69
C MET A 662 -5.66 -35.95 -4.52
N LYS A 663 -5.84 -37.24 -4.21
CA LYS A 663 -4.75 -38.23 -3.99
C LYS A 663 -3.84 -38.34 -5.22
N ALA A 664 -4.39 -38.43 -6.43
CA ALA A 664 -3.64 -38.52 -7.69
C ALA A 664 -2.72 -37.31 -7.92
N LYS A 665 -3.24 -36.08 -7.84
CA LYS A 665 -2.47 -34.83 -7.96
C LYS A 665 -1.37 -34.73 -6.91
N THR A 666 -1.65 -35.21 -5.69
CA THR A 666 -0.66 -35.28 -4.59
C THR A 666 0.48 -36.26 -4.91
N ARG A 667 0.17 -37.46 -5.43
CA ARG A 667 1.15 -38.46 -5.89
C ARG A 667 2.02 -37.91 -7.03
N LYS A 668 1.41 -37.31 -8.08
CA LYS A 668 2.11 -36.68 -9.21
C LYS A 668 3.07 -35.57 -8.74
N ASN A 669 2.60 -34.68 -7.84
CA ASN A 669 3.45 -33.64 -7.26
C ASN A 669 4.60 -34.20 -6.40
N ARG A 670 4.40 -35.31 -5.66
CA ARG A 670 5.46 -35.97 -4.90
C ARG A 670 6.52 -36.59 -5.81
N ARG A 671 6.12 -37.25 -6.90
CA ARG A 671 7.04 -37.76 -7.94
C ARG A 671 7.84 -36.62 -8.58
N ARG A 672 7.18 -35.55 -9.03
CA ARG A 672 7.85 -34.36 -9.63
C ARG A 672 8.84 -33.69 -8.67
N ARG A 673 8.50 -33.57 -7.37
CA ARG A 673 9.42 -33.02 -6.35
C ARG A 673 10.63 -33.91 -6.08
N ARG A 674 10.48 -35.24 -6.16
CA ARG A 674 11.62 -36.17 -6.07
C ARG A 674 12.54 -35.99 -7.27
N LYS A 675 12.01 -36.02 -8.50
CA LYS A 675 12.80 -35.80 -9.73
C LYS A 675 13.57 -34.47 -9.70
N LEU A 676 12.88 -33.35 -9.44
CA LEU A 676 13.50 -32.02 -9.29
C LEU A 676 14.54 -31.94 -8.17
N SER A 677 14.42 -32.76 -7.12
CA SER A 677 15.41 -32.82 -6.04
C SER A 677 16.60 -33.69 -6.39
N GLN A 678 16.44 -34.68 -7.28
CA GLN A 678 17.53 -35.49 -7.83
C GLN A 678 18.29 -34.69 -8.88
N GLU A 679 17.60 -34.07 -9.84
CA GLU A 679 18.16 -33.15 -10.84
C GLU A 679 19.01 -32.04 -10.18
N LYS A 680 18.49 -31.40 -9.12
CA LYS A 680 19.26 -30.38 -8.36
C LYS A 680 20.44 -30.91 -7.55
N ARG A 681 20.44 -32.20 -7.16
CA ARG A 681 21.60 -32.83 -6.52
C ARG A 681 22.66 -33.16 -7.56
N ALA A 682 22.26 -33.74 -8.68
CA ALA A 682 23.15 -34.03 -9.81
C ALA A 682 23.87 -32.77 -10.31
N ILE A 683 23.15 -31.66 -10.52
CA ILE A 683 23.77 -30.37 -10.91
C ILE A 683 24.78 -29.88 -9.86
N LYS A 684 24.45 -29.97 -8.56
CA LYS A 684 25.38 -29.57 -7.48
C LYS A 684 26.61 -30.48 -7.41
N GLN A 685 26.42 -31.78 -7.60
CA GLN A 685 27.51 -32.76 -7.65
C GLN A 685 28.40 -32.52 -8.87
N GLN A 686 27.83 -32.16 -10.01
CA GLN A 686 28.57 -31.83 -11.22
C GLN A 686 29.42 -30.57 -11.04
N ILE A 687 28.89 -29.53 -10.40
CA ILE A 687 29.65 -28.32 -10.04
C ILE A 687 30.80 -28.65 -9.07
N VAL A 688 30.51 -29.32 -7.95
CA VAL A 688 31.57 -29.70 -6.98
C VAL A 688 32.62 -30.62 -7.63
N ARG A 689 32.23 -31.45 -8.60
CA ARG A 689 33.16 -32.29 -9.36
C ARG A 689 34.00 -31.50 -10.37
N SER A 690 33.45 -30.49 -11.05
CA SER A 690 34.25 -29.60 -11.91
C SER A 690 35.23 -28.76 -11.09
N ASP A 691 34.78 -28.23 -9.94
CA ASP A 691 35.63 -27.48 -9.02
C ASP A 691 36.78 -28.35 -8.49
N TYR A 692 36.48 -29.60 -8.13
CA TYR A 692 37.49 -30.58 -7.67
C TYR A 692 38.53 -30.88 -8.74
N VAL A 693 38.11 -31.15 -9.99
CA VAL A 693 39.03 -31.43 -11.10
C VAL A 693 39.91 -30.21 -11.41
N ALA A 694 39.35 -28.99 -11.39
CA ALA A 694 40.13 -27.78 -11.63
C ALA A 694 41.22 -27.55 -10.57
N VAL A 695 40.91 -27.77 -9.29
CA VAL A 695 41.91 -27.71 -8.20
C VAL A 695 42.94 -28.83 -8.32
N ASP A 696 42.54 -30.02 -8.77
CA ASP A 696 43.46 -31.14 -9.00
C ASP A 696 44.48 -30.84 -10.11
N THR A 697 44.04 -30.21 -11.21
CA THR A 697 44.94 -29.72 -12.27
C THR A 697 45.88 -28.64 -11.76
N GLN A 698 45.39 -27.68 -10.97
CA GLN A 698 46.25 -26.64 -10.37
C GLN A 698 47.32 -27.20 -9.43
N ILE A 699 47.03 -28.28 -8.69
CA ILE A 699 48.04 -28.96 -7.87
C ILE A 699 49.10 -29.59 -8.77
N ALA A 700 48.72 -30.25 -9.86
CA ALA A 700 49.67 -30.82 -10.81
C ALA A 700 50.55 -29.76 -11.50
N ASP A 701 49.98 -28.60 -11.85
CA ASP A 701 50.73 -27.47 -12.41
C ASP A 701 51.76 -26.90 -11.42
N VAL A 702 51.41 -26.80 -10.12
CA VAL A 702 52.33 -26.35 -9.08
C VAL A 702 53.39 -27.43 -8.76
N ASP A 703 53.01 -28.71 -8.75
CA ASP A 703 53.97 -29.83 -8.62
C ASP A 703 55.01 -29.80 -9.76
N ASN A 704 54.58 -29.53 -11.00
CA ASN A 704 55.48 -29.35 -12.14
C ASN A 704 56.38 -28.11 -11.99
N GLN A 705 55.86 -26.99 -11.48
CA GLN A 705 56.65 -25.77 -11.26
C GLN A 705 57.74 -25.99 -10.19
N ILE A 706 57.42 -26.69 -9.10
CA ILE A 706 58.40 -27.05 -8.07
C ILE A 706 59.51 -27.93 -8.68
N ALA A 707 59.15 -29.00 -9.40
CA ALA A 707 60.12 -29.89 -10.03
C ALA A 707 61.03 -29.18 -11.06
N VAL A 708 60.50 -28.20 -11.82
CA VAL A 708 61.30 -27.37 -12.74
C VAL A 708 62.27 -26.46 -11.98
N GLN A 709 61.87 -25.89 -10.84
CA GLN A 709 62.75 -25.06 -10.02
C GLN A 709 63.83 -25.89 -9.32
N GLU A 710 63.49 -27.06 -8.79
CA GLU A 710 64.45 -28.00 -8.20
C GLU A 710 65.51 -28.40 -9.24
N ALA A 711 65.08 -28.87 -10.43
CA ALA A 711 65.99 -29.24 -11.51
C ALA A 711 66.86 -28.05 -12.03
N ALA A 712 66.33 -26.83 -12.02
CA ALA A 712 67.10 -25.63 -12.35
C ALA A 712 68.19 -25.33 -11.31
N MET A 713 67.92 -25.58 -10.02
CA MET A 713 68.90 -25.40 -8.96
C MET A 713 69.94 -26.51 -8.95
N ASP A 714 69.56 -27.76 -9.18
CA ASP A 714 70.50 -28.88 -9.37
C ASP A 714 71.48 -28.59 -10.53
N ALA A 715 70.98 -28.03 -11.64
CA ALA A 715 71.82 -27.61 -12.77
C ALA A 715 72.79 -26.46 -12.41
N ILE A 716 72.33 -25.49 -11.62
CA ILE A 716 73.18 -24.38 -11.12
C ILE A 716 74.26 -24.93 -10.17
N VAL A 717 73.89 -25.76 -9.20
CA VAL A 717 74.81 -26.36 -8.23
C VAL A 717 75.83 -27.27 -8.92
N SER A 718 75.39 -28.11 -9.86
CA SER A 718 76.28 -28.98 -10.63
C SER A 718 77.28 -28.19 -11.49
N GLY A 719 76.83 -27.13 -12.18
CA GLY A 719 77.70 -26.28 -12.99
C GLY A 719 78.66 -25.41 -12.16
N ILE A 720 78.44 -25.31 -10.85
CA ILE A 720 79.29 -24.57 -9.90
C ILE A 720 80.30 -25.48 -9.21
N MET A 721 80.02 -26.77 -9.03
CA MET A 721 80.99 -27.73 -8.49
C MET A 721 82.22 -27.96 -9.39
N ASP A 722 82.13 -27.60 -10.67
CA ASP A 722 83.26 -27.63 -11.63
C ASP A 722 84.18 -26.38 -11.56
N LEU A 723 83.93 -25.44 -10.63
CA LEU A 723 84.68 -24.19 -10.49
C LEU A 723 85.42 -24.10 -9.13
N ASP A 724 86.71 -23.74 -9.16
CA ASP A 724 87.48 -23.49 -7.93
C ASP A 724 87.10 -22.12 -7.31
N LEU A 725 86.10 -22.15 -6.43
CA LEU A 725 85.47 -20.99 -5.81
C LEU A 725 86.25 -20.41 -4.63
N SER A 726 87.45 -20.93 -4.34
CA SER A 726 88.26 -20.54 -3.17
C SER A 726 88.80 -19.10 -3.22
N GLN A 727 88.82 -18.46 -4.39
CA GLN A 727 89.48 -17.16 -4.60
C GLN A 727 88.54 -15.98 -4.93
N ASN A 728 87.22 -16.17 -5.00
CA ASN A 728 86.32 -15.13 -5.54
C ASN A 728 85.05 -14.88 -4.69
N GLN A 729 85.19 -14.02 -3.67
CA GLN A 729 84.11 -13.68 -2.72
C GLN A 729 82.84 -13.13 -3.40
N ALA A 730 82.97 -12.45 -4.55
CA ALA A 730 81.82 -11.93 -5.30
C ALA A 730 80.94 -13.02 -5.92
N ILE A 731 81.51 -14.18 -6.26
CA ILE A 731 80.75 -15.32 -6.80
C ILE A 731 80.01 -16.04 -5.67
N GLN A 732 80.64 -16.20 -4.50
CA GLN A 732 80.00 -16.80 -3.32
C GLN A 732 78.81 -15.96 -2.81
N SER A 733 78.92 -14.63 -2.79
CA SER A 733 77.80 -13.76 -2.37
C SER A 733 76.64 -13.78 -3.37
N ALA A 734 76.93 -13.80 -4.68
CA ALA A 734 75.92 -13.94 -5.73
C ALA A 734 75.20 -15.30 -5.64
N LEU A 735 75.94 -16.40 -5.41
CA LEU A 735 75.38 -17.74 -5.23
C LEU A 735 74.47 -17.82 -4.01
N ASN A 736 74.93 -17.36 -2.84
CA ASN A 736 74.11 -17.34 -1.63
C ASN A 736 72.81 -16.53 -1.83
N THR A 737 72.88 -15.44 -2.60
CA THR A 737 71.69 -14.64 -2.96
C THR A 737 70.73 -15.42 -3.86
N GLN A 738 71.23 -16.17 -4.85
CA GLN A 738 70.41 -17.01 -5.73
C GLN A 738 69.78 -18.19 -5.00
N VAL A 739 70.53 -18.88 -4.12
CA VAL A 739 70.01 -19.97 -3.28
C VAL A 739 68.90 -19.45 -2.37
N THR A 740 69.13 -18.34 -1.65
CA THR A 740 68.10 -17.73 -0.78
C THR A 740 66.84 -17.33 -1.55
N ALA A 741 67.00 -16.80 -2.78
CA ALA A 741 65.88 -16.43 -3.63
C ALA A 741 65.08 -17.64 -4.16
N HIS A 742 65.78 -18.73 -4.48
CA HIS A 742 65.16 -20.00 -4.89
C HIS A 742 64.42 -20.67 -3.73
N GLU A 743 65.05 -20.78 -2.56
CA GLU A 743 64.41 -21.29 -1.34
C GLU A 743 63.13 -20.52 -1.03
N LEU A 744 63.15 -19.19 -1.10
CA LEU A 744 61.96 -18.36 -0.89
C LEU A 744 60.85 -18.65 -1.92
N MET A 745 61.22 -18.86 -3.18
CA MET A 745 60.28 -19.15 -4.26
C MET A 745 59.68 -20.57 -4.14
N VAL A 746 60.48 -21.59 -3.84
CA VAL A 746 60.02 -22.97 -3.61
C VAL A 746 59.10 -23.01 -2.38
N ASN A 747 59.51 -22.40 -1.25
CA ASN A 747 58.65 -22.28 -0.06
C ASN A 747 57.30 -21.61 -0.37
N THR A 748 57.28 -20.60 -1.25
CA THR A 748 56.04 -19.93 -1.68
C THR A 748 55.15 -20.87 -2.51
N LEU A 749 55.74 -21.63 -3.44
CA LEU A 749 55.01 -22.65 -4.22
C LEU A 749 54.48 -23.79 -3.35
N GLU A 750 55.24 -24.24 -2.35
CA GLU A 750 54.80 -25.26 -1.39
C GLU A 750 53.64 -24.78 -0.50
N GLN A 751 53.67 -23.53 -0.03
CA GLN A 751 52.54 -22.94 0.69
C GLN A 751 51.28 -22.86 -0.18
N HIS A 752 51.43 -22.48 -1.46
CA HIS A 752 50.31 -22.47 -2.40
C HIS A 752 49.75 -23.88 -2.66
N ARG A 753 50.63 -24.87 -2.86
CA ARG A 753 50.29 -26.30 -2.99
C ARG A 753 49.52 -26.82 -1.78
N LEU A 754 49.93 -26.47 -0.56
CA LEU A 754 49.26 -26.85 0.68
C LEU A 754 47.85 -26.25 0.77
N LEU A 755 47.69 -24.98 0.39
CA LEU A 755 46.39 -24.31 0.34
C LEU A 755 45.43 -24.99 -0.65
N LEU A 756 45.91 -25.34 -1.85
CA LEU A 756 45.13 -26.07 -2.85
C LEU A 756 44.75 -27.49 -2.39
N LYS A 757 45.65 -28.22 -1.71
CA LYS A 757 45.33 -29.52 -1.10
C LYS A 757 44.22 -29.41 -0.05
N ASN A 758 44.30 -28.43 0.84
CA ASN A 758 43.22 -28.14 1.82
C ASN A 758 41.88 -27.82 1.13
N GLN A 759 41.89 -27.06 0.04
CA GLN A 759 40.69 -26.76 -0.76
C GLN A 759 40.11 -28.02 -1.44
N LYS A 760 40.96 -28.91 -1.96
CA LYS A 760 40.56 -30.19 -2.55
C LYS A 760 39.86 -31.10 -1.53
N GLU A 761 40.38 -31.19 -0.31
CA GLU A 761 39.76 -31.95 0.79
C GLU A 761 38.39 -31.40 1.19
N GLN A 762 38.26 -30.07 1.31
CA GLN A 762 36.97 -29.43 1.58
C GLN A 762 35.93 -29.72 0.49
N LEU A 763 36.33 -29.72 -0.79
CA LEU A 763 35.47 -30.08 -1.91
C LEU A 763 35.05 -31.57 -1.86
N GLN A 764 35.96 -32.46 -1.47
CA GLN A 764 35.67 -33.90 -1.29
C GLN A 764 34.68 -34.15 -0.15
N GLN A 765 34.85 -33.51 1.02
CA GLN A 765 33.89 -33.57 2.12
C GLN A 765 32.51 -33.06 1.69
N LYS A 766 32.46 -31.90 1.03
CA LYS A 766 31.24 -31.29 0.47
C LYS A 766 30.53 -32.19 -0.55
N PHE A 767 31.27 -32.99 -1.33
CA PHE A 767 30.70 -34.00 -2.23
C PHE A 767 30.05 -35.17 -1.46
N LEU A 768 30.71 -35.66 -0.41
CA LEU A 768 30.21 -36.73 0.46
C LEU A 768 28.97 -36.30 1.26
N GLU A 769 28.91 -35.06 1.75
CA GLU A 769 27.73 -34.49 2.40
C GLU A 769 26.51 -34.44 1.48
N LEU A 770 26.69 -34.14 0.19
CA LEU A 770 25.60 -34.08 -0.79
C LEU A 770 24.92 -35.45 -1.02
N ASN A 771 25.62 -36.56 -0.75
CA ASN A 771 25.06 -37.90 -0.76
C ASN A 771 24.22 -38.19 0.50
N HIS A 772 24.62 -37.65 1.65
CA HIS A 772 23.99 -37.88 2.94
C HIS A 772 22.81 -36.93 3.18
N SER A 773 21.60 -37.38 2.83
CA SER A 773 20.39 -36.63 3.19
C SER A 773 20.10 -36.79 4.69
N PRO A 774 20.18 -35.73 5.53
CA PRO A 774 19.88 -35.85 6.96
C PRO A 774 18.45 -36.36 7.14
N LYS A 775 18.32 -37.57 7.72
CA LYS A 775 17.03 -38.20 8.05
C LYS A 775 16.42 -37.45 9.23
N ASN A 776 15.78 -36.33 8.95
CA ASN A 776 15.16 -35.46 9.95
C ASN A 776 14.10 -36.27 10.76
N PRO A 777 14.35 -36.68 12.02
CA PRO A 777 13.58 -37.76 12.65
C PRO A 777 12.17 -37.32 13.06
N MET A 778 12.01 -36.04 13.42
CA MET A 778 10.74 -35.50 13.89
C MET A 778 9.78 -35.11 12.76
N LYS A 779 8.97 -36.08 12.31
CA LYS A 779 7.63 -35.76 11.78
C LYS A 779 6.74 -35.26 12.93
N LYS A 780 6.81 -33.95 13.22
CA LYS A 780 5.90 -33.25 14.15
C LYS A 780 4.43 -33.63 13.85
N ARG A 781 3.79 -34.40 14.75
CA ARG A 781 2.42 -34.95 14.64
C ARG A 781 1.27 -33.91 14.74
N TYR A 782 1.55 -32.63 14.52
CA TYR A 782 0.62 -31.50 14.73
C TYR A 782 -0.27 -31.15 13.51
N HIS A 783 -0.70 -32.15 12.73
CA HIS A 783 -1.65 -31.96 11.62
C HIS A 783 -2.88 -32.85 11.81
N GLY A 784 -3.56 -32.66 12.93
CA GLY A 784 -4.84 -33.30 13.24
C GLY A 784 -5.90 -32.92 12.21
N SER A 785 -6.52 -33.93 11.61
CA SER A 785 -7.62 -33.77 10.65
C SER A 785 -8.97 -34.07 11.32
N ARG A 786 -9.26 -33.43 12.47
CA ARG A 786 -10.61 -33.47 13.06
C ARG A 786 -11.58 -32.69 12.15
N PRO A 787 -12.86 -33.11 12.06
CA PRO A 787 -13.87 -32.39 11.29
C PRO A 787 -14.07 -30.97 11.83
N GLN A 788 -14.66 -30.11 11.00
CA GLN A 788 -15.02 -28.75 11.39
C GLN A 788 -16.11 -28.83 12.46
N GLN A 789 -15.93 -28.16 13.61
CA GLN A 789 -17.00 -28.01 14.61
C GLN A 789 -18.21 -27.36 13.93
N GLN A 790 -19.41 -27.83 14.27
CA GLN A 790 -20.65 -27.25 13.76
C GLN A 790 -20.88 -25.89 14.42
N GLY A 791 -21.36 -24.91 13.66
CA GLY A 791 -21.64 -23.56 14.13
C GLY A 791 -20.87 -22.44 13.43
N PRO A 792 -21.30 -21.17 13.60
CA PRO A 792 -20.59 -19.99 13.12
C PRO A 792 -19.17 -19.90 13.71
N SER A 793 -18.22 -19.43 12.92
CA SER A 793 -16.81 -19.36 13.34
C SER A 793 -16.53 -18.14 14.22
N LEU A 794 -15.97 -18.38 15.40
CA LEU A 794 -15.53 -17.35 16.36
C LEU A 794 -14.00 -17.32 16.38
N VAL A 795 -13.41 -16.16 16.09
CA VAL A 795 -11.96 -16.00 15.90
C VAL A 795 -11.42 -15.01 16.94
N ALA A 796 -10.58 -15.47 17.87
CA ALA A 796 -9.86 -14.61 18.80
C ALA A 796 -8.53 -14.13 18.18
N PHE A 797 -8.27 -12.83 18.28
CA PHE A 797 -7.17 -12.12 17.63
C PHE A 797 -6.44 -11.20 18.62
N GLY A 798 -5.16 -11.49 18.88
CA GLY A 798 -4.31 -10.71 19.77
C GLY A 798 -4.22 -9.24 19.36
N ALA A 799 -4.48 -8.33 20.31
CA ALA A 799 -4.43 -6.89 20.07
C ALA A 799 -3.03 -6.43 19.61
N ALA A 800 -1.96 -7.10 20.06
CA ALA A 800 -0.59 -6.76 19.69
C ALA A 800 -0.23 -7.10 18.22
N MET A 801 -1.12 -7.73 17.46
CA MET A 801 -1.00 -7.94 16.01
C MET A 801 -1.54 -6.79 15.15
N ILE A 802 -2.34 -5.87 15.72
CA ILE A 802 -3.04 -4.81 15.00
C ILE A 802 -2.02 -3.76 14.53
N GLY A 803 -2.14 -3.31 13.27
CA GLY A 803 -1.27 -2.27 12.69
C GLY A 803 0.21 -2.68 12.47
N ARG A 804 0.62 -3.90 12.85
CA ARG A 804 2.02 -4.37 12.82
C ARG A 804 2.40 -5.15 11.56
N ASP A 805 1.79 -4.82 10.42
CA ASP A 805 1.95 -5.49 9.13
C ASP A 805 3.43 -5.41 8.63
N GLY A 806 4.22 -6.47 8.86
CA GLY A 806 5.65 -6.51 8.54
C GLY A 806 6.60 -5.93 9.61
N ALA A 807 6.09 -5.45 10.75
CA ALA A 807 6.90 -4.99 11.87
C ALA A 807 7.59 -6.17 12.60
N ARG A 808 8.59 -5.91 13.45
CA ARG A 808 9.19 -6.95 14.32
C ARG A 808 8.54 -6.94 15.70
N ILE A 809 7.88 -8.02 16.10
CA ILE A 809 7.48 -8.27 17.50
C ILE A 809 8.58 -9.12 18.14
N ARG A 810 9.17 -8.66 19.25
CA ARG A 810 10.27 -9.35 19.97
C ARG A 810 11.39 -9.82 19.02
N GLY A 811 11.83 -8.93 18.13
CA GLY A 811 12.86 -9.21 17.12
C GLY A 811 12.43 -10.13 15.97
N HIS A 812 11.16 -10.53 15.86
CA HIS A 812 10.66 -11.44 14.82
C HIS A 812 9.69 -10.75 13.87
N ALA A 813 9.97 -10.82 12.57
CA ALA A 813 9.12 -10.21 11.54
C ALA A 813 7.72 -10.84 11.52
N VAL A 814 6.72 -10.04 11.86
CA VAL A 814 5.29 -10.37 11.78
C VAL A 814 4.88 -10.44 10.32
N GLY A 815 3.89 -11.29 10.03
CA GLY A 815 3.31 -11.37 8.69
C GLY A 815 2.43 -10.17 8.32
N ARG A 816 1.56 -10.41 7.33
CA ARG A 816 0.49 -9.50 6.92
C ARG A 816 -0.76 -9.71 7.80
N THR A 817 -0.60 -9.56 9.12
CA THR A 817 -1.64 -9.86 10.13
C THR A 817 -2.85 -8.95 10.01
N ASP A 818 -2.64 -7.63 9.87
CA ASP A 818 -3.74 -6.66 9.78
C ASP A 818 -4.42 -6.73 8.42
N THR A 819 -3.69 -7.06 7.34
CA THR A 819 -4.29 -7.40 6.03
C THR A 819 -5.29 -8.57 6.15
N VAL A 820 -4.99 -9.58 6.98
CA VAL A 820 -5.90 -10.72 7.23
C VAL A 820 -7.05 -10.32 8.15
N ARG A 821 -6.79 -9.55 9.21
CA ARG A 821 -7.79 -9.00 10.13
C ARG A 821 -8.85 -8.15 9.42
N ASN A 822 -8.44 -7.24 8.55
CA ASN A 822 -9.36 -6.40 7.79
C ASN A 822 -10.30 -7.23 6.88
N HIS A 823 -9.84 -8.39 6.37
CA HIS A 823 -10.69 -9.31 5.61
C HIS A 823 -11.56 -10.22 6.50
N LEU A 824 -11.23 -10.39 7.80
CA LEU A 824 -12.13 -10.99 8.79
C LEU A 824 -13.27 -10.02 9.16
N LEU A 825 -12.96 -8.73 9.36
CA LEU A 825 -13.97 -7.69 9.58
C LEU A 825 -14.93 -7.54 8.37
N GLU A 826 -14.41 -7.67 7.14
CA GLU A 826 -15.23 -7.74 5.91
C GLU A 826 -16.18 -8.96 5.87
N ARG A 827 -15.87 -10.03 6.62
CA ARG A 827 -16.73 -11.21 6.76
C ARG A 827 -17.69 -11.10 7.93
N GLN A 828 -17.30 -10.44 9.01
CA GLN A 828 -18.18 -10.12 10.14
C GLN A 828 -19.34 -9.22 9.71
N SER A 829 -19.06 -8.17 8.93
CA SER A 829 -20.08 -7.33 8.28
C SER A 829 -20.97 -8.06 7.25
N ARG A 830 -20.73 -9.36 6.99
CA ARG A 830 -21.57 -10.26 6.18
C ARG A 830 -22.13 -11.44 6.99
N ALA A 831 -22.01 -11.41 8.32
CA ALA A 831 -22.39 -12.50 9.22
C ALA A 831 -21.73 -13.88 8.91
N LEU A 832 -20.53 -13.88 8.30
CA LEU A 832 -19.81 -15.11 7.93
C LEU A 832 -18.80 -15.60 8.99
N ALA A 833 -18.46 -14.76 9.97
CA ALA A 833 -17.59 -15.05 11.11
C ALA A 833 -17.74 -13.94 12.17
N LEU A 834 -17.36 -14.21 13.42
CA LEU A 834 -17.18 -13.20 14.46
C LEU A 834 -15.69 -13.07 14.81
N LEU A 835 -15.21 -11.84 15.00
CA LEU A 835 -13.83 -11.54 15.39
C LEU A 835 -13.81 -10.92 16.79
N LEU A 836 -13.20 -11.61 17.74
CA LEU A 836 -12.90 -11.12 19.08
C LEU A 836 -11.46 -10.61 19.15
N HIS A 837 -11.24 -9.53 19.87
CA HIS A 837 -9.92 -8.99 20.18
C HIS A 837 -9.55 -9.38 21.61
N THR A 838 -8.31 -9.82 21.81
CA THR A 838 -7.81 -10.22 23.14
C THR A 838 -6.65 -9.33 23.54
N ASP A 839 -6.74 -8.73 24.72
CA ASP A 839 -5.60 -8.09 25.36
C ASP A 839 -4.64 -9.16 25.91
N GLU A 840 -3.39 -9.10 25.46
CA GLU A 840 -2.32 -10.02 25.84
C GLU A 840 -1.87 -9.83 27.29
N TYR A 841 -2.02 -8.60 27.83
CA TYR A 841 -1.71 -8.30 29.22
C TYR A 841 -2.74 -8.93 30.16
N LEU A 842 -4.04 -8.70 29.89
CA LEU A 842 -5.14 -9.23 30.70
C LEU A 842 -5.26 -10.76 30.60
N THR A 843 -5.05 -11.36 29.42
CA THR A 843 -4.95 -12.84 29.31
C THR A 843 -3.81 -13.41 30.15
N SER A 844 -2.68 -12.69 30.29
CA SER A 844 -1.57 -13.16 31.11
C SER A 844 -1.86 -13.09 32.61
N GLN A 845 -2.55 -12.05 33.09
CA GLN A 845 -2.96 -11.92 34.49
C GLN A 845 -4.07 -12.91 34.87
N ALA A 846 -5.10 -13.08 34.02
CA ALA A 846 -6.16 -14.05 34.26
C ALA A 846 -5.61 -15.49 34.34
N SER A 847 -4.61 -15.84 33.51
CA SER A 847 -3.95 -17.15 33.57
C SER A 847 -3.15 -17.39 34.86
N LEU A 848 -2.68 -16.32 35.52
CA LEU A 848 -1.98 -16.36 36.81
C LEU A 848 -2.97 -16.59 37.97
N GLN A 849 -4.13 -15.93 37.94
CA GLN A 849 -5.16 -16.06 38.97
C GLN A 849 -5.89 -17.42 38.95
N CYS A 850 -5.95 -18.10 37.80
CA CYS A 850 -6.65 -19.38 37.68
C CYS A 850 -5.94 -20.59 38.33
N LEU A 851 -4.70 -20.45 38.83
CA LEU A 851 -3.85 -21.52 39.38
C LEU A 851 -3.61 -22.77 38.50
N TRP A 852 -4.18 -22.84 37.30
CA TRP A 852 -3.81 -23.81 36.29
C TRP A 852 -2.35 -23.59 35.91
N ARG A 853 -1.48 -24.53 36.32
CA ARG A 853 -0.11 -24.61 35.81
C ARG A 853 -0.20 -24.49 34.28
N PRO A 854 0.45 -23.50 33.63
CA PRO A 854 0.49 -23.48 32.18
C PRO A 854 1.09 -24.82 31.75
N ILE A 855 0.41 -25.54 30.85
CA ILE A 855 0.94 -26.82 30.36
C ILE A 855 2.20 -26.50 29.56
N VAL A 856 3.34 -26.52 30.24
CA VAL A 856 4.67 -26.44 29.66
C VAL A 856 4.93 -27.79 29.00
N THR A 857 4.30 -28.02 27.84
CA THR A 857 4.84 -28.99 26.89
C THR A 857 6.25 -28.53 26.54
N ARG A 858 7.25 -29.16 27.16
CA ARG A 858 8.67 -28.98 26.84
C ARG A 858 8.87 -29.26 25.35
N CYS A 859 8.83 -28.21 24.52
CA CYS A 859 9.52 -28.24 23.24
C CYS A 859 11.02 -28.26 23.56
N GLN A 860 11.59 -29.45 23.73
CA GLN A 860 13.04 -29.61 23.82
C GLN A 860 13.69 -28.79 22.69
N GLN A 861 14.63 -27.93 23.07
CA GLN A 861 15.40 -26.98 22.25
C GLN A 861 14.77 -25.65 21.80
N GLN A 862 13.61 -25.18 22.29
CA GLN A 862 13.24 -23.75 22.16
C GLN A 862 12.60 -23.18 23.44
N GLN A 863 13.02 -21.97 23.84
CA GLN A 863 12.51 -21.23 25.00
C GLN A 863 10.97 -21.16 25.03
N PRO A 864 10.34 -21.09 26.23
CA PRO A 864 8.90 -21.22 26.37
C PRO A 864 8.16 -20.06 25.71
N THR A 865 7.52 -20.34 24.58
CA THR A 865 6.57 -19.41 23.94
C THR A 865 5.19 -19.65 24.53
N ARG A 866 4.70 -18.71 25.36
CA ARG A 866 3.30 -18.70 25.80
C ARG A 866 2.43 -18.45 24.57
N HIS A 867 1.76 -19.48 24.07
CA HIS A 867 0.79 -19.35 22.98
C HIS A 867 -0.57 -18.89 23.51
N LEU A 868 -1.29 -18.08 22.73
CA LEU A 868 -2.72 -17.85 22.93
C LEU A 868 -3.50 -19.13 22.57
N TRP A 869 -3.70 -19.99 23.56
CA TRP A 869 -4.55 -21.17 23.44
C TRP A 869 -6.04 -20.77 23.61
N PRO A 870 -6.98 -21.47 22.95
CA PRO A 870 -8.42 -21.23 23.12
C PRO A 870 -8.88 -21.36 24.58
N GLU A 871 -8.18 -22.16 25.38
CA GLU A 871 -8.37 -22.31 26.83
C GLU A 871 -8.23 -20.98 27.60
N ALA A 872 -7.24 -20.15 27.24
CA ALA A 872 -7.05 -18.85 27.90
C ALA A 872 -8.23 -17.91 27.63
N LEU A 873 -8.86 -18.02 26.45
CA LEU A 873 -10.10 -17.31 26.15
C LEU A 873 -11.29 -17.88 26.93
N HIS A 874 -11.38 -19.21 27.04
CA HIS A 874 -12.43 -19.88 27.82
C HIS A 874 -12.35 -19.52 29.30
N CYS A 875 -11.15 -19.43 29.88
CA CYS A 875 -10.95 -18.88 31.22
C CYS A 875 -11.35 -17.40 31.29
N LEU A 876 -10.92 -16.55 30.36
CA LEU A 876 -11.26 -15.11 30.42
C LEU A 876 -12.78 -14.86 30.34
N LEU A 877 -13.51 -15.72 29.63
CA LEU A 877 -14.98 -15.72 29.56
C LEU A 877 -15.66 -16.24 30.83
N HIS A 878 -15.04 -17.18 31.56
CA HIS A 878 -15.60 -17.76 32.80
C HIS A 878 -15.20 -17.01 34.09
N VAL A 879 -13.98 -16.48 34.15
CA VAL A 879 -13.40 -15.80 35.33
C VAL A 879 -14.07 -14.45 35.60
N LEU A 880 -14.58 -13.81 34.56
CA LEU A 880 -15.27 -12.51 34.64
C LEU A 880 -16.79 -12.63 34.90
N GLY A 881 -17.32 -13.83 35.06
CA GLY A 881 -18.72 -14.05 35.48
C GLY A 881 -18.88 -13.99 37.01
N PRO A 882 -20.11 -13.74 37.55
CA PRO A 882 -20.31 -13.39 38.97
C PRO A 882 -20.02 -14.47 40.03
N ARG A 883 -19.43 -15.61 39.68
CA ARG A 883 -19.30 -16.79 40.56
C ARG A 883 -17.94 -16.95 41.26
N CYS A 884 -16.99 -16.04 41.07
CA CYS A 884 -15.71 -16.01 41.81
C CYS A 884 -15.64 -14.88 42.84
N LEU A 885 -16.56 -14.88 43.80
CA LEU A 885 -16.72 -13.84 44.83
C LEU A 885 -15.76 -13.94 46.04
N CYS A 886 -14.57 -14.52 45.86
CA CYS A 886 -13.74 -14.99 47.00
C CYS A 886 -12.28 -14.48 47.05
N SER A 887 -11.87 -13.46 46.29
CA SER A 887 -10.48 -12.98 46.32
C SER A 887 -10.23 -11.47 46.14
N GLN A 888 -11.25 -10.62 45.97
CA GLN A 888 -11.03 -9.18 45.75
C GLN A 888 -10.74 -8.34 47.02
N GLN A 889 -10.96 -8.87 48.23
CA GLN A 889 -10.80 -8.07 49.46
C GLN A 889 -9.34 -7.84 49.92
N HIS A 890 -8.34 -8.53 49.36
CA HIS A 890 -6.96 -8.48 49.87
C HIS A 890 -5.98 -7.54 49.12
N VAL A 891 -6.40 -6.85 48.05
CA VAL A 891 -5.48 -6.06 47.21
C VAL A 891 -5.53 -4.55 47.49
N LEU A 892 -6.59 -4.04 48.13
CA LEU A 892 -6.74 -2.62 48.47
C LEU A 892 -6.08 -2.21 49.80
N GLY A 893 -5.52 -3.15 50.57
CA GLY A 893 -4.97 -2.89 51.91
C GLY A 893 -3.47 -2.58 51.98
N CYS A 894 -2.70 -2.72 50.90
CA CYS A 894 -1.23 -2.67 50.95
C CYS A 894 -0.60 -1.45 50.21
N ALA A 895 -1.37 -0.39 49.96
CA ALA A 895 -0.90 0.82 49.27
C ALA A 895 -0.52 1.98 50.22
N LEU A 896 -0.52 1.76 51.54
CA LEU A 896 -0.23 2.77 52.57
C LEU A 896 0.73 2.21 53.63
N ASN A 897 2.04 2.27 53.33
CA ASN A 897 3.18 2.47 54.25
C ASN A 897 4.47 1.84 53.71
N ALA A 898 5.41 2.68 53.27
CA ALA A 898 6.86 2.55 53.46
C ALA A 898 7.59 3.59 52.58
N GLY A 899 7.95 4.73 53.16
CA GLY A 899 9.01 5.58 52.61
C GLY A 899 10.33 5.25 53.29
N GLY A 900 11.46 5.40 52.59
CA GLY A 900 12.77 5.46 53.24
C GLY A 900 13.95 4.84 52.49
N TRP A 901 14.96 5.67 52.23
CA TRP A 901 16.39 5.37 52.19
C TRP A 901 16.93 4.34 51.15
N GLY A 902 17.76 4.84 50.24
CA GLY A 902 18.99 4.12 49.82
C GLY A 902 20.20 4.62 50.62
N PRO A 903 21.46 4.37 50.21
CA PRO A 903 21.90 3.65 49.01
C PRO A 903 23.08 2.65 49.24
N ALA A 904 23.65 2.17 48.13
CA ALA A 904 25.08 1.82 47.92
C ALA A 904 25.54 0.34 47.82
N CYS A 905 26.58 0.19 46.99
CA CYS A 905 27.59 -0.89 46.87
C CYS A 905 27.25 -2.23 46.16
N SER A 906 27.89 -2.40 44.99
CA SER A 906 28.23 -3.67 44.33
C SER A 906 29.38 -4.41 45.09
N PRO A 907 29.75 -5.68 44.76
CA PRO A 907 30.54 -5.93 43.55
C PRO A 907 30.37 -7.29 42.81
N ARG A 908 30.65 -7.21 41.50
CA ARG A 908 31.41 -8.11 40.60
C ARG A 908 31.66 -9.62 40.90
N THR A 909 31.58 -10.36 39.78
CA THR A 909 32.55 -11.35 39.21
C THR A 909 32.58 -12.85 39.57
N THR A 910 32.95 -13.58 38.51
CA THR A 910 33.76 -14.82 38.40
C THR A 910 33.15 -16.22 38.62
N SER A 911 33.25 -16.96 37.52
CA SER A 911 33.23 -18.38 37.24
C SER A 911 34.13 -19.32 38.06
N SER A 912 33.59 -20.51 38.37
CA SER A 912 34.18 -21.87 38.27
C SER A 912 33.00 -22.86 38.46
N TRP A 913 32.83 -24.04 37.83
CA TRP A 913 33.64 -25.16 37.32
C TRP A 913 34.20 -26.11 38.38
N TRP A 914 33.69 -27.37 38.34
CA TRP A 914 34.14 -28.61 39.02
C TRP A 914 33.87 -28.68 40.55
N SER A 915 33.60 -29.84 41.18
CA SER A 915 33.36 -31.22 40.67
C SER A 915 32.74 -32.16 41.74
N THR A 916 32.36 -33.37 41.30
CA THR A 916 32.43 -34.68 42.03
C THR A 916 31.64 -34.95 43.34
N SER A 917 30.85 -36.05 43.28
CA SER A 917 30.56 -37.06 44.35
C SER A 917 29.95 -36.59 45.68
N SER A 918 29.28 -37.39 46.52
CA SER A 918 28.50 -38.66 46.47
C SER A 918 27.71 -38.72 47.81
N THR A 919 27.05 -39.77 48.32
CA THR A 919 26.82 -41.19 48.00
C THR A 919 25.48 -41.62 48.65
N SER A 920 24.95 -42.83 48.35
CA SER A 920 23.97 -43.61 49.17
C SER A 920 22.60 -42.96 49.54
N ASP A 921 21.52 -43.70 49.81
CA ASP A 921 21.33 -45.15 49.91
C ASP A 921 19.97 -45.61 49.34
N SER A 922 20.05 -46.69 48.56
CA SER A 922 19.23 -47.93 48.53
C SER A 922 17.67 -47.96 48.54
N PRO A 923 17.06 -49.01 47.91
CA PRO A 923 15.61 -49.21 47.72
C PRO A 923 15.11 -50.34 48.68
N PRO A 924 14.07 -51.20 48.44
CA PRO A 924 13.11 -51.34 47.31
C PRO A 924 11.64 -51.61 47.70
N HIS A 925 10.77 -51.81 46.69
CA HIS A 925 9.96 -53.04 46.55
C HIS A 925 9.41 -53.17 45.10
N LEU A 926 9.29 -54.41 44.62
CA LEU A 926 8.91 -54.82 43.25
C LEU A 926 7.52 -55.54 43.25
N PRO A 927 6.96 -55.96 42.08
CA PRO A 927 5.51 -56.04 41.83
C PRO A 927 4.98 -57.51 41.95
N PRO A 928 3.78 -57.88 41.44
CA PRO A 928 3.48 -58.09 40.00
C PRO A 928 2.03 -57.60 39.61
N THR A 929 1.43 -57.71 38.41
CA THR A 929 1.32 -58.83 37.43
C THR A 929 0.62 -58.35 36.12
N ALA A 930 0.98 -58.98 34.97
CA ALA A 930 0.15 -59.62 33.91
C ALA A 930 -1.25 -59.07 33.47
N LYS A 931 -1.80 -59.28 32.25
CA LYS A 931 -1.38 -59.86 30.93
C LYS A 931 -2.49 -59.57 29.86
N PHE A 932 -2.26 -60.00 28.60
CA PHE A 932 -3.16 -60.08 27.41
C PHE A 932 -3.46 -58.75 26.68
N LEU A 933 -3.25 -58.57 25.36
CA LEU A 933 -3.52 -59.35 24.12
C LEU A 933 -5.00 -59.39 23.69
N GLY A 934 -5.26 -58.93 22.46
CA GLY A 934 -6.55 -59.01 21.77
C GLY A 934 -6.48 -58.32 20.40
N TYR A 935 -6.42 -59.10 19.32
CA TYR A 935 -6.47 -58.62 17.94
C TYR A 935 -7.92 -58.38 17.48
N GLY A 936 -8.10 -57.44 16.55
CA GLY A 936 -9.36 -57.11 15.88
C GLY A 936 -9.16 -56.02 14.83
#